data_AF-A0A7H9HNJ0-F1
#
_entry.id   AF-A0A7H9HNJ0-F1
#
_cell.length_a   1.000
_cell.length_b   1.000
_cell.length_c   1.000
_cell.angle_alpha   90.00
_cell.angle_beta   90.00
_cell.angle_gamma   90.00
#
_symmetry.space_group_name_H-M   'P 1'
#
loop_
_entity.id
_entity.type
_entity.pdbx_description
1 polymer ?
#
loop_
_entity_poly.entity_id
_entity_poly.type
_entity_poly.pdbx_seq_one_letter_code
_entity_poly.pdbx_strand_id
1 'polypeptide(L)'
;MPNFADSFWSEDLASGLQVLFKELRNGCEECEMYIQLFASRMQFEVNYGRQLGGVSRDIDNLDSVRDKTAITSVKALVEMTEHMVQEGKQHLAIASNIESFVLQPFSRWCDDHRKRLEYSEKILMSNVSNYQKSKKYVSKLESEYFNRCRLLEDFKRSNFSEEELVNAAASLKLREKYEDDVAREMDYQHFATVGGMEFDVKSMREALILLLTKLPKCEYRVPLINYTLQNTNSGGEITKFLLENMSLKDVDQAENFGQDLLNIGFLSYCNGVGSNFVNSKKFQYQWKGYAYKFARIPQPLGETDMNIPQVDPKISHYLKDFTSKVSSASPKMPSMPTNSSMVEPTLSSAERELFKLTRDFEAADKKYRRECFKMDSLRCSVEELIVDHLSFMEKCEMDRLKAIKKAAFDFCGAIGNKISSLKISVDAMLENDDQIDPPADLLNLLLQYRTGVFQPRVIAYNNYYNPGAFQNFGIDLETRCRLDKRVVPLIASVILSYMDQIYPELPSDRLRTAVWTAPVKLSLSHQLRRLLNERQFQTDAEVLEIIKNYNGEPSTVASVLKIYLLELPERLITNEIYDVLKVLYAEYSLTPKTDAEETQLEEVATEALTKEQAEIDQDRITGLATTLSTLPKPHIATLDAIVAHFHRLIKILKMGKDGEQLATQFTSAISQEFANCIIEVHMPDGNDLGYKIFYDLLLHRKKVFGELKRQGTRNKKVSSSAT
;
A
#
# COMPACT_ATOMS: atom_id res chain seq x y z
N MET A 1 0.65 -39.72 5.97
CA MET A 1 0.16 -39.18 4.69
C MET A 1 1.08 -39.69 3.60
N PRO A 2 0.58 -39.97 2.39
CA PRO A 2 1.44 -40.28 1.25
C PRO A 2 2.38 -39.09 0.96
N ASN A 3 3.63 -39.38 0.61
CA ASN A 3 4.67 -38.41 0.27
C ASN A 3 4.90 -38.39 -1.26
N PHE A 4 5.70 -37.45 -1.78
CA PHE A 4 5.94 -37.40 -3.23
C PHE A 4 6.72 -38.62 -3.72
N ALA A 5 7.71 -39.06 -2.94
CA ALA A 5 8.58 -40.18 -3.28
C ALA A 5 7.83 -41.51 -3.49
N ASP A 6 6.66 -41.69 -2.88
CA ASP A 6 5.85 -42.92 -2.98
C ASP A 6 4.68 -42.79 -3.98
N SER A 7 4.37 -41.58 -4.46
CA SER A 7 3.09 -41.30 -5.14
C SER A 7 3.20 -41.07 -6.66
N PHE A 8 4.38 -40.72 -7.18
CA PHE A 8 4.56 -40.28 -8.58
C PHE A 8 5.32 -41.30 -9.46
N TRP A 9 5.08 -42.60 -9.24
CA TRP A 9 5.66 -43.67 -10.04
C TRP A 9 4.82 -44.03 -11.27
N SER A 10 5.50 -44.48 -12.32
CA SER A 10 4.88 -44.95 -13.57
C SER A 10 5.80 -45.99 -14.23
N GLU A 11 5.26 -46.90 -15.05
CA GLU A 11 6.04 -47.98 -15.67
C GLU A 11 7.17 -47.47 -16.58
N ASP A 12 6.97 -46.31 -17.21
CA ASP A 12 7.92 -45.63 -18.08
C ASP A 12 8.86 -44.67 -17.32
N LEU A 13 8.68 -44.51 -16.00
CA LEU A 13 9.35 -43.57 -15.10
C LEU A 13 9.26 -42.09 -15.49
N ALA A 14 8.53 -41.74 -16.55
CA ALA A 14 8.42 -40.38 -17.07
C ALA A 14 7.04 -39.78 -16.81
N SER A 15 5.97 -40.54 -17.02
CA SER A 15 4.59 -40.03 -16.97
C SER A 15 4.24 -39.44 -15.59
N GLY A 16 4.62 -40.12 -14.50
CA GLY A 16 4.39 -39.63 -13.14
C GLY A 16 5.12 -38.31 -12.83
N LEU A 17 6.37 -38.19 -13.30
CA LEU A 17 7.15 -36.95 -13.15
C LEU A 17 6.54 -35.80 -13.97
N GLN A 18 6.04 -36.06 -15.18
CA GLN A 18 5.40 -35.04 -16.00
C GLN A 18 4.16 -34.47 -15.32
N VAL A 19 3.35 -35.33 -14.69
CA VAL A 19 2.18 -34.88 -13.90
C VAL A 19 2.64 -34.01 -12.73
N LEU A 20 3.61 -34.45 -11.94
CA LEU A 20 4.09 -33.68 -10.79
C LEU A 20 4.65 -32.32 -11.20
N PHE A 21 5.58 -32.27 -12.15
CA PHE A 21 6.21 -31.01 -12.56
C PHE A 21 5.27 -30.08 -13.32
N LYS A 22 4.19 -30.60 -13.91
CA LYS A 22 3.09 -29.76 -14.40
C LYS A 22 2.39 -29.06 -13.23
N GLU A 23 2.00 -29.81 -12.19
CA GLU A 23 1.29 -29.22 -11.04
C GLU A 23 2.20 -28.28 -10.21
N LEU A 24 3.49 -28.59 -10.07
CA LEU A 24 4.43 -27.67 -9.42
C LEU A 24 4.65 -26.37 -10.22
N ARG A 25 4.61 -26.43 -11.56
CA ARG A 25 4.59 -25.21 -12.40
C ARG A 25 3.30 -24.43 -12.24
N ASN A 26 2.15 -25.09 -12.17
CA ASN A 26 0.89 -24.43 -11.84
C ASN A 26 0.98 -23.69 -10.49
N GLY A 27 1.64 -24.30 -9.49
CA GLY A 27 1.92 -23.65 -8.20
C GLY A 27 2.79 -22.39 -8.31
N CYS A 28 3.69 -22.30 -9.29
CA CYS A 28 4.44 -21.08 -9.58
C CYS A 28 3.54 -20.01 -10.22
N GLU A 29 2.64 -20.39 -11.12
CA GLU A 29 1.66 -19.46 -11.72
C GLU A 29 0.69 -18.90 -10.67
N GLU A 30 0.28 -19.70 -9.68
CA GLU A 30 -0.49 -19.21 -8.53
C GLU A 30 0.24 -18.08 -7.79
N CYS A 31 1.55 -18.21 -7.57
CA CYS A 31 2.34 -17.14 -6.94
C CYS A 31 2.31 -15.85 -7.78
N GLU A 32 2.40 -15.95 -9.11
CA GLU A 32 2.29 -14.79 -10.01
C GLU A 32 0.92 -14.12 -9.91
N MET A 33 -0.15 -14.89 -9.78
CA MET A 33 -1.50 -14.34 -9.56
C MET A 33 -1.58 -13.53 -8.25
N TYR A 34 -0.95 -14.00 -7.17
CA TYR A 34 -0.83 -13.24 -5.92
C TYR A 34 -0.03 -11.95 -6.11
N ILE A 35 1.10 -12.00 -6.82
CA ILE A 35 1.91 -10.81 -7.12
C ILE A 35 1.08 -9.79 -7.91
N GLN A 36 0.35 -10.23 -8.94
CA GLN A 36 -0.53 -9.36 -9.74
C GLN A 36 -1.64 -8.74 -8.89
N LEU A 37 -2.27 -9.50 -8.00
CA LEU A 37 -3.28 -9.00 -7.08
C LEU A 37 -2.71 -7.90 -6.17
N PHE A 38 -1.57 -8.15 -5.54
CA PHE A 38 -0.93 -7.20 -4.63
C PHE A 38 -0.45 -5.94 -5.35
N ALA A 39 0.11 -6.08 -6.55
CA ALA A 39 0.53 -4.97 -7.40
C ALA A 39 -0.66 -4.10 -7.85
N SER A 40 -1.78 -4.75 -8.23
CA SER A 40 -3.01 -4.03 -8.59
C SER A 40 -3.56 -3.23 -7.42
N ARG A 41 -3.63 -3.84 -6.22
CA ARG A 41 -4.07 -3.13 -5.02
C ARG A 41 -3.15 -1.95 -4.69
N MET A 42 -1.82 -2.15 -4.74
CA MET A 42 -0.85 -1.08 -4.54
C MET A 42 -1.09 0.09 -5.49
N GLN A 43 -1.33 -0.17 -6.78
CA GLN A 43 -1.58 0.88 -7.76
C GLN A 43 -2.86 1.67 -7.46
N PHE A 44 -3.92 1.00 -6.98
CA PHE A 44 -5.14 1.68 -6.54
C PHE A 44 -4.89 2.62 -5.36
N GLU A 45 -4.12 2.17 -4.37
CA GLU A 45 -3.72 2.99 -3.22
C GLU A 45 -2.88 4.21 -3.65
N VAL A 46 -1.97 4.04 -4.62
CA VAL A 46 -1.19 5.16 -5.19
C VAL A 46 -2.09 6.19 -5.87
N ASN A 47 -3.01 5.71 -6.72
CA ASN A 47 -3.90 6.60 -7.46
C ASN A 47 -4.83 7.36 -6.52
N TYR A 48 -5.44 6.68 -5.56
CA TYR A 48 -6.33 7.28 -4.58
C TYR A 48 -5.58 8.28 -3.68
N GLY A 49 -4.41 7.90 -3.16
CA GLY A 49 -3.59 8.79 -2.35
C GLY A 49 -3.12 10.06 -3.06
N ARG A 50 -2.82 9.97 -4.37
CA ARG A 50 -2.47 11.14 -5.20
C ARG A 50 -3.66 12.05 -5.45
N GLN A 51 -4.84 11.49 -5.71
CA GLN A 51 -6.06 12.27 -5.91
C GLN A 51 -6.40 13.05 -4.63
N LEU A 52 -6.39 12.39 -3.48
CA LEU A 52 -6.61 13.04 -2.18
C LEU A 52 -5.56 14.11 -1.87
N GLY A 53 -4.29 13.85 -2.18
CA GLY A 53 -3.22 14.85 -2.02
C GLY A 53 -3.37 16.09 -2.91
N GLY A 54 -4.15 15.98 -4.00
CA GLY A 54 -4.41 17.07 -4.95
C GLY A 54 -5.62 17.95 -4.60
N VAL A 55 -6.51 17.51 -3.71
CA VAL A 55 -7.82 18.15 -3.46
C VAL A 55 -7.73 19.65 -3.17
N SER A 56 -6.73 20.08 -2.40
CA SER A 56 -6.53 21.51 -2.09
C SER A 56 -6.32 22.41 -3.30
N ARG A 57 -5.77 21.87 -4.40
CA ARG A 57 -5.53 22.62 -5.65
C ARG A 57 -6.74 22.62 -6.57
N ASP A 58 -7.65 21.67 -6.38
CA ASP A 58 -8.83 21.50 -7.21
C ASP A 58 -10.01 22.39 -6.72
N ILE A 59 -9.89 22.99 -5.53
CA ILE A 59 -10.89 23.90 -4.97
C ILE A 59 -10.49 25.35 -5.31
N ASP A 60 -11.20 25.94 -6.26
CA ASP A 60 -11.00 27.33 -6.67
C ASP A 60 -11.16 28.30 -5.49
N ASN A 61 -10.28 29.29 -5.44
CA ASN A 61 -10.28 30.39 -4.46
C ASN A 61 -10.06 29.99 -2.99
N LEU A 62 -9.79 28.72 -2.67
CA LEU A 62 -9.56 28.29 -1.28
C LEU A 62 -8.45 29.09 -0.59
N ASP A 63 -7.36 29.37 -1.31
CA ASP A 63 -6.23 30.17 -0.83
C ASP A 63 -6.64 31.61 -0.46
N SER A 64 -7.62 32.20 -1.14
CA SER A 64 -8.10 33.57 -0.88
C SER A 64 -8.90 33.70 0.41
N VAL A 65 -9.43 32.58 0.92
CA VAL A 65 -10.28 32.53 2.11
C VAL A 65 -9.50 32.00 3.32
N ARG A 66 -8.28 31.50 3.12
CA ARG A 66 -7.46 30.87 4.16
C ARG A 66 -7.14 31.79 5.33
N ASP A 67 -7.00 33.08 5.06
CA ASP A 67 -6.73 34.09 6.09
C ASP A 67 -8.00 34.52 6.87
N LYS A 68 -9.20 34.11 6.43
CA LYS A 68 -10.48 34.43 7.10
C LYS A 68 -10.82 33.43 8.21
N THR A 69 -9.87 33.17 9.09
CA THR A 69 -9.98 32.18 10.18
C THR A 69 -11.03 32.54 11.24
N ALA A 70 -11.51 33.78 11.26
CA ALA A 70 -12.59 34.24 12.14
C ALA A 70 -13.99 33.74 11.71
N ILE A 71 -14.12 33.14 10.52
CA ILE A 71 -15.34 32.51 10.04
C ILE A 71 -15.17 31.00 10.24
N THR A 72 -15.93 30.44 11.18
CA THR A 72 -15.82 29.04 11.61
C THR A 72 -16.12 28.06 10.48
N SER A 73 -17.11 28.36 9.62
CA SER A 73 -17.41 27.56 8.43
C SER A 73 -16.27 27.52 7.40
N VAL A 74 -15.57 28.63 7.19
CA VAL A 74 -14.39 28.68 6.30
C VAL A 74 -13.22 27.92 6.91
N LYS A 75 -13.00 28.09 8.22
CA LYS A 75 -11.96 27.38 8.96
C LYS A 75 -12.15 25.86 8.84
N ALA A 76 -13.37 25.37 9.08
CA ALA A 76 -13.71 23.95 8.96
C ALA A 76 -13.45 23.41 7.55
N LEU A 77 -13.79 24.16 6.49
CA LEU A 77 -13.52 23.80 5.10
C LEU A 77 -12.01 23.62 4.82
N VAL A 78 -11.19 24.55 5.31
CA VAL A 78 -9.73 24.49 5.14
C VAL A 78 -9.16 23.28 5.88
N GLU A 79 -9.54 23.08 7.14
CA GLU A 79 -9.06 21.96 7.96
C GLU A 79 -9.50 20.61 7.40
N MET A 80 -10.75 20.47 6.94
CA MET A 80 -11.23 19.25 6.24
C MET A 80 -10.38 18.93 5.01
N THR A 81 -10.00 19.93 4.23
CA THR A 81 -9.14 19.75 3.06
C THR A 81 -7.73 19.27 3.46
N GLU A 82 -7.17 19.81 4.54
CA GLU A 82 -5.87 19.38 5.07
C GLU A 82 -5.91 17.92 5.59
N HIS A 83 -7.00 17.51 6.23
CA HIS A 83 -7.20 16.12 6.66
C HIS A 83 -7.31 15.16 5.47
N MET A 84 -8.00 15.52 4.40
CA MET A 84 -8.04 14.72 3.17
C MET A 84 -6.64 14.55 2.55
N VAL A 85 -5.83 15.60 2.53
CA VAL A 85 -4.43 15.51 2.06
C VAL A 85 -3.62 14.58 2.95
N GLN A 86 -3.85 14.61 4.26
CA GLN A 86 -3.17 13.73 5.22
C GLN A 86 -3.61 12.26 5.08
N GLU A 87 -4.89 12.00 4.82
CA GLU A 87 -5.43 10.68 4.45
C GLU A 87 -4.73 10.16 3.20
N GLY A 88 -4.59 11.00 2.16
CA GLY A 88 -3.89 10.67 0.94
C GLY A 88 -2.45 10.20 1.17
N LYS A 89 -1.72 10.85 2.08
CA LYS A 89 -0.37 10.39 2.49
C LYS A 89 -0.38 9.02 3.16
N GLN A 90 -1.41 8.67 3.93
CA GLN A 90 -1.52 7.35 4.53
C GLN A 90 -1.73 6.27 3.46
N HIS A 91 -2.56 6.53 2.46
CA HIS A 91 -2.72 5.62 1.31
C HIS A 91 -1.42 5.41 0.53
N LEU A 92 -0.66 6.48 0.29
CA LEU A 92 0.69 6.36 -0.32
C LEU A 92 1.65 5.54 0.55
N ALA A 93 1.57 5.66 1.87
CA ALA A 93 2.37 4.84 2.77
C ALA A 93 1.95 3.35 2.74
N ILE A 94 0.66 3.04 2.62
CA ILE A 94 0.18 1.66 2.42
C ILE A 94 0.77 1.09 1.14
N ALA A 95 0.72 1.83 0.03
CA ALA A 95 1.31 1.41 -1.23
C ALA A 95 2.81 1.11 -1.10
N SER A 96 3.57 2.03 -0.49
CA SER A 96 5.00 1.84 -0.24
C SER A 96 5.32 0.61 0.61
N ASN A 97 4.48 0.30 1.60
CA ASN A 97 4.60 -0.88 2.44
C ASN A 97 4.32 -2.17 1.66
N ILE A 98 3.28 -2.18 0.82
CA ILE A 98 2.98 -3.34 -0.06
C ILE A 98 4.17 -3.59 -1.00
N GLU A 99 4.75 -2.55 -1.58
CA GLU A 99 5.91 -2.68 -2.47
C GLU A 99 7.11 -3.30 -1.75
N SER A 100 7.51 -2.69 -0.63
CA SER A 100 8.79 -3.00 0.04
C SER A 100 8.73 -4.28 0.86
N PHE A 101 7.61 -4.55 1.54
CA PHE A 101 7.49 -5.67 2.47
C PHE A 101 6.85 -6.91 1.85
N VAL A 102 6.14 -6.77 0.72
CA VAL A 102 5.41 -7.88 0.09
C VAL A 102 5.94 -8.16 -1.31
N LEU A 103 5.77 -7.22 -2.25
CA LEU A 103 6.02 -7.46 -3.66
C LEU A 103 7.49 -7.77 -3.94
N GLN A 104 8.42 -6.92 -3.49
CA GLN A 104 9.85 -7.13 -3.71
C GLN A 104 10.37 -8.45 -3.13
N PRO A 105 10.17 -8.78 -1.84
CA PRO A 105 10.69 -10.02 -1.28
C PRO A 105 10.00 -11.26 -1.85
N PHE A 106 8.67 -11.23 -2.06
CA PHE A 106 7.94 -12.38 -2.56
C PHE A 106 8.27 -12.67 -4.02
N SER A 107 8.39 -11.64 -4.88
CA SER A 107 8.76 -11.84 -6.29
C SER A 107 10.15 -12.45 -6.43
N ARG A 108 11.14 -11.94 -5.68
CA ARG A 108 12.50 -12.51 -5.65
C ARG A 108 12.49 -13.97 -5.20
N TRP A 109 11.71 -14.29 -4.16
CA TRP A 109 11.57 -15.67 -3.69
C TRP A 109 10.94 -16.59 -4.75
N CYS A 110 9.93 -16.10 -5.48
CA CYS A 110 9.27 -16.85 -6.56
C CYS A 110 10.23 -17.15 -7.71
N ASP A 111 11.04 -16.18 -8.13
CA ASP A 111 12.06 -16.36 -9.16
C ASP A 111 13.06 -17.46 -8.76
N ASP A 112 13.52 -17.45 -7.51
CA ASP A 112 14.47 -18.46 -7.01
C ASP A 112 13.82 -19.83 -6.80
N HIS A 113 12.52 -19.88 -6.49
CA HIS A 113 11.76 -21.13 -6.45
C HIS A 113 11.61 -21.75 -7.85
N ARG A 114 11.27 -20.94 -8.86
CA ARG A 114 11.15 -21.38 -10.26
C ARG A 114 12.45 -22.00 -10.76
N LYS A 115 13.61 -21.37 -10.48
CA LYS A 115 14.93 -21.92 -10.84
C LYS A 115 15.22 -23.29 -10.18
N ARG A 116 14.85 -23.47 -8.90
CA ARG A 116 15.01 -24.75 -8.18
C ARG A 116 14.18 -25.86 -8.83
N LEU A 117 12.97 -25.54 -9.25
CA LEU A 117 12.08 -26.46 -9.95
C LEU A 117 12.67 -26.90 -11.30
N GLU A 118 13.03 -25.92 -12.14
CA GLU A 118 13.58 -26.16 -13.49
C GLU A 118 14.86 -27.02 -13.45
N TYR A 119 15.72 -26.76 -12.46
CA TYR A 119 16.91 -27.57 -12.24
C TYR A 119 16.58 -29.04 -11.95
N SER A 120 15.64 -29.28 -11.03
CA SER A 120 15.22 -30.64 -10.65
C SER A 120 14.54 -31.37 -11.80
N GLU A 121 13.61 -30.70 -12.49
CA GLU A 121 12.89 -31.23 -13.66
C GLU A 121 13.86 -31.65 -14.76
N LYS A 122 14.81 -30.77 -15.10
CA LYS A 122 15.80 -31.03 -16.15
C LYS A 122 16.68 -32.23 -15.83
N ILE A 123 17.15 -32.36 -14.59
CA ILE A 123 18.00 -33.48 -14.17
C ILE A 123 17.23 -34.80 -14.25
N LEU A 124 16.02 -34.85 -13.69
CA LEU A 124 15.24 -36.08 -13.68
C LEU A 124 14.83 -36.50 -15.10
N MET A 125 14.26 -35.58 -15.88
CA MET A 125 13.82 -35.89 -17.25
C MET A 125 14.97 -36.33 -18.16
N SER A 126 16.15 -35.73 -18.01
CA SER A 126 17.35 -36.11 -18.77
C SER A 126 17.79 -37.55 -18.43
N ASN A 127 17.84 -37.90 -17.14
CA ASN A 127 18.25 -39.24 -16.71
C ASN A 127 17.22 -40.32 -17.08
N VAL A 128 15.93 -40.03 -16.92
CA VAL A 128 14.85 -40.91 -17.36
C VAL A 128 14.88 -41.12 -18.87
N SER A 129 15.13 -40.07 -19.66
CA SER A 129 15.28 -40.19 -21.11
C SER A 129 16.47 -41.10 -21.49
N ASN A 130 17.59 -40.98 -20.78
CA ASN A 130 18.76 -41.85 -21.01
C ASN A 130 18.48 -43.30 -20.63
N TYR A 131 17.78 -43.54 -19.53
CA TYR A 131 17.30 -44.87 -19.15
C TYR A 131 16.37 -45.48 -20.22
N GLN A 132 15.41 -44.72 -20.74
CA GLN A 132 14.51 -45.19 -21.79
C GLN A 132 15.25 -45.55 -23.09
N LYS A 133 16.26 -44.77 -23.49
CA LYS A 133 17.12 -45.10 -24.64
C LYS A 133 17.89 -46.40 -24.41
N SER A 134 18.43 -46.57 -23.20
CA SER A 134 19.14 -47.77 -22.80
C SER A 134 18.19 -48.98 -22.83
N LYS A 135 16.98 -48.89 -22.24
CA LYS A 135 15.98 -49.96 -22.20
C LYS A 135 15.63 -50.45 -23.62
N LYS A 136 15.46 -49.52 -24.57
CA LYS A 136 15.25 -49.84 -25.99
C LYS A 136 16.45 -50.57 -26.62
N TYR A 137 17.67 -50.24 -26.23
CA TYR A 137 18.88 -50.92 -26.72
C TYR A 137 18.97 -52.36 -26.20
N VAL A 138 18.70 -52.59 -24.92
CA VAL A 138 18.69 -53.95 -24.34
C VAL A 138 17.58 -54.81 -24.93
N SER A 139 16.38 -54.27 -25.18
CA SER A 139 15.31 -54.99 -25.87
C SER A 139 15.68 -55.42 -27.31
N LYS A 140 16.52 -54.63 -28.01
CA LYS A 140 17.08 -55.05 -29.31
C LYS A 140 18.08 -56.20 -29.16
N LEU A 141 18.94 -56.16 -28.14
CA LEU A 141 19.89 -57.25 -27.86
C LEU A 141 19.18 -58.53 -27.44
N GLU A 142 18.09 -58.41 -26.69
CA GLU A 142 17.21 -59.53 -26.33
C GLU A 142 16.66 -60.20 -27.60
N SER A 143 16.10 -59.40 -28.51
CA SER A 143 15.59 -59.90 -29.79
C SER A 143 16.68 -60.54 -30.65
N GLU A 144 17.88 -59.93 -30.68
CA GLU A 144 19.05 -60.49 -31.36
C GLU A 144 19.45 -61.85 -30.77
N TYR A 145 19.54 -61.94 -29.44
CA TYR A 145 19.83 -63.17 -28.71
C TYR A 145 18.82 -64.27 -29.04
N PHE A 146 17.51 -64.02 -28.90
CA PHE A 146 16.48 -65.01 -29.20
C PHE A 146 16.50 -65.47 -30.66
N ASN A 147 16.80 -64.57 -31.60
CA ASN A 147 16.98 -64.94 -32.99
C ASN A 147 18.19 -65.85 -33.20
N ARG A 148 19.32 -65.61 -32.51
CA ARG A 148 20.50 -66.49 -32.55
C ARG A 148 20.21 -67.85 -31.93
N CYS A 149 19.48 -67.91 -30.80
CA CYS A 149 19.03 -69.16 -30.19
C CYS A 149 18.21 -69.98 -31.17
N ARG A 150 17.22 -69.34 -31.81
CA ARG A 150 16.34 -69.99 -32.79
C ARG A 150 17.14 -70.55 -33.97
N LEU A 151 18.05 -69.75 -34.55
CA LEU A 151 18.89 -70.19 -35.67
C LEU A 151 19.78 -71.38 -35.28
N LEU A 152 20.37 -71.37 -34.08
CA LEU A 152 21.20 -72.46 -33.58
C LEU A 152 20.38 -73.74 -33.39
N GLU A 153 19.22 -73.65 -32.76
CA GLU A 153 18.34 -74.81 -32.50
C GLU A 153 17.72 -75.38 -33.78
N ASP A 154 17.28 -74.53 -34.70
CA ASP A 154 16.77 -74.95 -36.01
C ASP A 154 17.86 -75.67 -36.83
N PHE A 155 19.11 -75.19 -36.75
CA PHE A 155 20.26 -75.82 -37.41
C PHE A 155 20.63 -77.18 -36.79
N LYS A 156 20.67 -77.27 -35.45
CA LYS A 156 20.92 -78.53 -34.73
C LYS A 156 19.90 -79.60 -35.09
N ARG A 157 18.61 -79.25 -35.05
CA ARG A 157 17.50 -80.19 -35.33
C ARG A 157 17.49 -80.70 -36.76
N SER A 158 17.95 -79.87 -37.70
CA SER A 158 17.87 -80.18 -39.14
C SER A 158 19.08 -80.97 -39.65
N ASN A 159 20.26 -80.81 -39.03
CA ASN A 159 21.53 -81.31 -39.56
C ASN A 159 22.23 -82.37 -38.69
N PHE A 160 21.78 -82.62 -37.46
CA PHE A 160 22.44 -83.56 -36.55
C PHE A 160 21.43 -84.42 -35.76
N SER A 161 21.77 -85.69 -35.53
CA SER A 161 21.12 -86.55 -34.54
C SER A 161 21.69 -86.32 -33.12
N GLU A 162 21.01 -86.84 -32.08
CA GLU A 162 21.46 -86.69 -30.68
C GLU A 162 22.87 -87.25 -30.44
N GLU A 163 23.22 -88.40 -31.05
CA GLU A 163 24.57 -88.98 -30.94
C GLU A 163 25.63 -88.17 -31.69
N GLU A 164 25.30 -87.60 -32.85
CA GLU A 164 26.21 -86.77 -33.63
C GLU A 164 26.48 -85.41 -32.97
N LEU A 165 25.52 -84.85 -32.23
CA LEU A 165 25.71 -83.64 -31.43
C LEU A 165 26.73 -83.83 -30.30
N VAL A 166 26.72 -85.01 -29.64
CA VAL A 166 27.70 -85.33 -28.59
C VAL A 166 29.11 -85.42 -29.18
N ASN A 167 29.25 -86.03 -30.36
CA ASN A 167 30.52 -86.12 -31.07
C ASN A 167 31.01 -84.75 -31.56
N ALA A 168 30.11 -83.92 -32.12
CA ALA A 168 30.43 -82.55 -32.54
C ALA A 168 30.83 -81.66 -31.35
N ALA A 169 30.22 -81.84 -30.18
CA ALA A 169 30.61 -81.12 -28.96
C ALA A 169 32.00 -81.55 -28.44
N ALA A 170 32.36 -82.83 -28.57
CA ALA A 170 33.69 -83.33 -28.23
C ALA A 170 34.76 -82.82 -29.20
N SER A 171 34.45 -82.74 -30.50
CA SER A 171 35.36 -82.17 -31.52
C SER A 171 35.54 -80.66 -31.34
N LEU A 172 34.52 -79.93 -30.87
CA LEU A 172 34.61 -78.52 -30.47
C LEU A 172 35.64 -78.33 -29.35
N LYS A 173 35.53 -79.08 -28.25
CA LYS A 173 36.45 -78.99 -27.11
C LYS A 173 37.89 -79.30 -27.50
N LEU A 174 38.09 -80.27 -28.41
CA LEU A 174 39.42 -80.59 -28.93
C LEU A 174 39.98 -79.44 -29.78
N ARG A 175 39.12 -78.76 -30.55
CA ARG A 175 39.49 -77.60 -31.36
C ARG A 175 39.83 -76.38 -30.50
N GLU A 176 39.05 -76.08 -29.48
CA GLU A 176 39.35 -75.01 -28.52
C GLU A 176 40.70 -75.24 -27.84
N LYS A 177 40.97 -76.48 -27.41
CA LYS A 177 42.25 -76.85 -26.82
C LYS A 177 43.40 -76.69 -27.81
N TYR A 178 43.22 -77.08 -29.07
CA TYR A 178 44.21 -76.86 -30.12
C TYR A 178 44.46 -75.37 -30.37
N GLU A 179 43.40 -74.54 -30.41
CA GLU A 179 43.53 -73.08 -30.58
C GLU A 179 44.24 -72.44 -29.38
N ASP A 180 43.96 -72.88 -28.15
CA ASP A 180 44.67 -72.45 -26.94
C ASP A 180 46.12 -72.91 -26.93
N ASP A 181 46.42 -74.14 -27.38
CA ASP A 181 47.79 -74.67 -27.48
C ASP A 181 48.61 -73.88 -28.51
N VAL A 182 48.04 -73.61 -29.69
CA VAL A 182 48.65 -72.78 -30.73
C VAL A 182 48.83 -71.34 -30.26
N ALA A 183 47.86 -70.75 -29.56
CA ALA A 183 48.00 -69.41 -29.00
C ALA A 183 49.10 -69.35 -27.93
N ARG A 184 49.28 -70.40 -27.14
CA ARG A 184 50.39 -70.52 -26.18
C ARG A 184 51.74 -70.68 -26.86
N GLU A 185 51.83 -71.38 -28.00
CA GLU A 185 53.06 -71.45 -28.80
C GLU A 185 53.40 -70.09 -29.44
N MET A 186 52.39 -69.35 -29.93
CA MET A 186 52.55 -68.01 -30.47
C MET A 186 53.07 -67.00 -29.45
N ASP A 187 52.77 -67.18 -28.16
CA ASP A 187 53.24 -66.28 -27.09
C ASP A 187 54.78 -66.31 -26.91
N TYR A 188 55.45 -67.40 -27.30
CA TYR A 188 56.92 -67.56 -27.23
C TYR A 188 57.63 -67.28 -28.57
N GLN A 189 56.91 -66.87 -29.61
CA GLN A 189 57.51 -66.47 -30.87
C GLN A 189 58.11 -65.06 -30.77
N HIS A 190 59.25 -64.86 -31.44
CA HIS A 190 59.88 -63.56 -31.56
C HIS A 190 58.91 -62.55 -32.19
N PHE A 191 58.68 -61.41 -31.51
CA PHE A 191 57.77 -60.36 -31.95
C PHE A 191 58.52 -59.21 -32.60
N ALA A 192 59.43 -58.57 -31.87
CA ALA A 192 60.21 -57.44 -32.36
C ALA A 192 61.43 -57.19 -31.46
N THR A 193 62.44 -56.54 -32.00
CA THR A 193 63.54 -55.96 -31.23
C THR A 193 63.20 -54.52 -30.88
N VAL A 194 63.06 -54.20 -29.59
CA VAL A 194 62.65 -52.88 -29.10
C VAL A 194 63.74 -52.34 -28.17
N GLY A 195 64.32 -51.18 -28.50
CA GLY A 195 65.40 -50.57 -27.71
C GLY A 195 66.67 -51.43 -27.57
N GLY A 196 66.92 -52.33 -28.53
CA GLY A 196 68.07 -53.25 -28.52
C GLY A 196 67.86 -54.55 -27.72
N MET A 197 66.65 -54.81 -27.20
CA MET A 197 66.27 -56.07 -26.56
C MET A 197 65.32 -56.86 -27.46
N GLU A 198 65.51 -58.18 -27.57
CA GLU A 198 64.58 -59.06 -28.28
C GLU A 198 63.38 -59.38 -27.40
N PHE A 199 62.18 -59.14 -27.90
CA PHE A 199 60.94 -59.49 -27.21
C PHE A 199 60.22 -60.62 -27.96
N ASP A 200 59.78 -61.63 -27.21
CA ASP A 200 58.69 -62.50 -27.63
C ASP A 200 57.33 -61.81 -27.40
N VAL A 201 56.27 -62.34 -28.01
CA VAL A 201 54.92 -61.77 -27.92
C VAL A 201 54.48 -61.62 -26.46
N LYS A 202 54.83 -62.58 -25.59
CA LYS A 202 54.52 -62.56 -24.17
C LYS A 202 55.26 -61.46 -23.41
N SER A 203 56.59 -61.37 -23.53
CA SER A 203 57.38 -60.36 -22.82
C SER A 203 57.03 -58.95 -23.29
N MET A 204 56.71 -58.76 -24.58
CA MET A 204 56.24 -57.46 -25.08
C MET A 204 54.87 -57.09 -24.51
N ARG A 205 53.98 -58.08 -24.35
CA ARG A 205 52.66 -57.90 -23.72
C ARG A 205 52.82 -57.49 -22.26
N GLU A 206 53.68 -58.15 -21.51
CA GLU A 206 53.98 -57.83 -20.11
C GLU A 206 54.60 -56.43 -19.97
N ALA A 207 55.51 -56.06 -20.87
CA ALA A 207 56.08 -54.72 -20.97
C ALA A 207 55.01 -53.64 -21.19
N LEU A 208 54.08 -53.86 -22.12
CA LEU A 208 52.97 -52.96 -22.38
C LEU A 208 51.97 -52.89 -21.23
N ILE A 209 51.68 -54.00 -20.56
CA ILE A 209 50.82 -54.00 -19.36
C ILE A 209 51.45 -53.12 -18.29
N LEU A 210 52.76 -53.24 -18.06
CA LEU A 210 53.49 -52.43 -17.08
C LEU A 210 53.41 -50.94 -17.42
N LEU A 211 53.66 -50.57 -18.68
CA LEU A 211 53.55 -49.19 -19.17
C LEU A 211 52.11 -48.64 -19.10
N LEU A 212 51.11 -49.44 -19.45
CA LEU A 212 49.73 -48.96 -19.53
C LEU A 212 49.05 -48.85 -18.16
N THR A 213 49.45 -49.65 -17.18
CA THR A 213 48.84 -49.71 -15.84
C THR A 213 49.57 -48.90 -14.78
N LYS A 214 50.91 -48.88 -14.78
CA LYS A 214 51.70 -48.19 -13.75
C LYS A 214 52.12 -46.78 -14.12
N LEU A 215 52.07 -46.40 -15.40
CA LEU A 215 52.34 -45.02 -15.81
C LEU A 215 51.08 -44.16 -15.64
N PRO A 216 51.09 -43.13 -14.76
CA PRO A 216 49.94 -42.24 -14.57
C PRO A 216 49.62 -41.51 -15.87
N LYS A 217 48.37 -41.57 -16.33
CA LYS A 217 47.95 -40.92 -17.57
C LYS A 217 47.48 -39.50 -17.30
N CYS A 218 47.77 -38.59 -18.22
CA CYS A 218 47.35 -37.20 -18.14
C CYS A 218 46.39 -36.84 -19.28
N GLU A 219 45.51 -35.89 -19.00
CA GLU A 219 44.71 -35.21 -20.01
C GLU A 219 45.55 -34.13 -20.69
N TYR A 220 45.64 -34.16 -22.02
CA TYR A 220 46.36 -33.14 -22.78
C TYR A 220 45.40 -32.32 -23.64
N ARG A 221 45.31 -31.02 -23.37
CA ARG A 221 44.54 -30.08 -24.19
C ARG A 221 45.40 -29.59 -25.35
N VAL A 222 44.98 -29.90 -26.57
CA VAL A 222 45.73 -29.52 -27.79
C VAL A 222 45.73 -27.99 -27.92
N PRO A 223 46.90 -27.34 -28.12
CA PRO A 223 46.95 -25.92 -28.43
C PRO A 223 46.21 -25.63 -29.75
N LEU A 224 45.46 -24.53 -29.81
CA LEU A 224 44.63 -24.06 -30.96
C LEU A 224 43.28 -24.74 -31.20
N ILE A 225 43.06 -25.96 -30.73
CA ILE A 225 41.77 -26.67 -30.89
C ILE A 225 41.31 -27.01 -29.49
N ASN A 226 40.14 -26.57 -29.05
CA ASN A 226 39.64 -26.76 -27.68
C ASN A 226 39.24 -28.24 -27.41
N TYR A 227 40.13 -29.17 -27.73
CA TYR A 227 39.94 -30.61 -27.73
C TYR A 227 40.97 -31.24 -26.78
N THR A 228 40.48 -32.08 -25.87
CA THR A 228 41.28 -32.74 -24.85
C THR A 228 41.51 -34.19 -25.26
N LEU A 229 42.77 -34.55 -25.48
CA LEU A 229 43.21 -35.92 -25.69
C LEU A 229 43.38 -36.62 -24.34
N GLN A 230 42.68 -37.74 -24.19
CA GLN A 230 42.78 -38.63 -23.04
C GLN A 230 43.88 -39.66 -23.26
N ASN A 231 44.36 -40.28 -22.17
CA ASN A 231 45.36 -41.34 -22.18
C ASN A 231 46.72 -40.92 -22.79
N THR A 232 47.21 -39.74 -22.41
CA THR A 232 48.49 -39.21 -22.90
C THR A 232 49.58 -39.23 -21.84
N ASN A 233 50.84 -39.29 -22.28
CA ASN A 233 52.04 -39.18 -21.46
C ASN A 233 53.11 -38.35 -22.14
N SER A 234 53.90 -37.64 -21.35
CA SER A 234 55.02 -36.89 -21.91
C SER A 234 56.17 -37.82 -22.30
N GLY A 235 56.96 -37.43 -23.31
CA GLY A 235 58.15 -38.20 -23.71
C GLY A 235 59.11 -38.41 -22.54
N GLY A 236 59.26 -37.40 -21.69
CA GLY A 236 60.08 -37.49 -20.48
C GLY A 236 59.54 -38.44 -19.40
N GLU A 237 58.22 -38.55 -19.25
CA GLU A 237 57.61 -39.54 -18.35
C GLU A 237 57.83 -40.97 -18.86
N ILE A 238 57.63 -41.18 -20.16
CA ILE A 238 57.83 -42.49 -20.79
C ILE A 238 59.30 -42.91 -20.66
N THR A 239 60.26 -42.05 -21.01
CA THR A 239 61.69 -42.34 -20.88
C THR A 239 62.11 -42.60 -19.44
N LYS A 240 61.66 -41.77 -18.49
CA LYS A 240 61.96 -41.97 -17.06
C LYS A 240 61.41 -43.30 -16.55
N PHE A 241 60.17 -43.62 -16.92
CA PHE A 241 59.54 -44.87 -16.50
C PHE A 241 60.23 -46.09 -17.11
N LEU A 242 60.64 -46.02 -18.38
CA LEU A 242 61.41 -47.06 -19.04
C LEU A 242 62.75 -47.27 -18.34
N LEU A 243 63.47 -46.21 -17.95
CA LEU A 243 64.76 -46.32 -17.26
C LEU A 243 64.64 -46.91 -15.84
N GLU A 244 63.53 -46.64 -15.14
CA GLU A 244 63.29 -47.13 -13.78
C GLU A 244 62.76 -48.57 -13.72
N ASN A 245 61.96 -48.98 -14.71
CA ASN A 245 61.22 -50.25 -14.67
C ASN A 245 61.69 -51.29 -15.70
N MET A 246 62.41 -50.85 -16.74
CA MET A 246 63.12 -51.74 -17.65
C MET A 246 64.61 -51.58 -17.37
N SER A 247 65.38 -52.67 -17.34
CA SER A 247 66.82 -52.67 -17.08
C SER A 247 67.64 -52.08 -18.25
N LEU A 248 67.30 -50.87 -18.69
CA LEU A 248 67.97 -50.13 -19.76
C LEU A 248 69.25 -49.47 -19.23
N LYS A 249 70.31 -49.46 -20.03
CA LYS A 249 71.64 -49.01 -19.59
C LYS A 249 71.79 -47.48 -19.66
N ASP A 250 71.20 -46.86 -20.67
CA ASP A 250 71.41 -45.45 -21.00
C ASP A 250 70.13 -44.77 -21.49
N VAL A 251 70.08 -43.43 -21.39
CA VAL A 251 68.96 -42.60 -21.87
C VAL A 251 68.74 -42.78 -23.38
N ASP A 252 69.80 -42.96 -24.16
CA ASP A 252 69.74 -43.19 -25.61
C ASP A 252 68.99 -44.50 -25.95
N GLN A 253 69.13 -45.54 -25.12
CA GLN A 253 68.37 -46.79 -25.29
C GLN A 253 66.88 -46.59 -25.01
N ALA A 254 66.55 -45.76 -24.01
CA ALA A 254 65.15 -45.44 -23.69
C ALA A 254 64.48 -44.58 -24.77
N GLU A 255 65.21 -43.69 -25.44
CA GLU A 255 64.72 -42.96 -26.60
C GLU A 255 64.48 -43.86 -27.80
N ASN A 256 65.41 -44.78 -28.09
CA ASN A 256 65.21 -45.80 -29.15
C ASN A 256 64.02 -46.71 -28.84
N PHE A 257 63.84 -47.11 -27.58
CA PHE A 257 62.67 -47.88 -27.17
C PHE A 257 61.36 -47.11 -27.39
N GLY A 258 61.32 -45.82 -27.03
CA GLY A 258 60.19 -44.94 -27.31
C GLY A 258 59.91 -44.77 -28.81
N GLN A 259 60.97 -44.71 -29.63
CA GLN A 259 60.88 -44.68 -31.08
C GLN A 259 60.29 -45.97 -31.65
N ASP A 260 60.71 -47.12 -31.14
CA ASP A 260 60.21 -48.41 -31.58
C ASP A 260 58.73 -48.60 -31.20
N LEU A 261 58.30 -48.09 -30.04
CA LEU A 261 56.88 -48.06 -29.67
C LEU A 261 56.02 -47.20 -30.62
N LEU A 262 56.59 -46.12 -31.16
CA LEU A 262 55.96 -45.30 -32.22
C LEU A 262 55.91 -46.05 -33.55
N ASN A 263 57.02 -46.68 -33.95
CA ASN A 263 57.13 -47.41 -35.21
C ASN A 263 56.20 -48.63 -35.27
N ILE A 264 56.05 -49.35 -34.15
CA ILE A 264 55.12 -50.47 -34.01
C ILE A 264 53.65 -50.00 -33.94
N GLY A 265 53.42 -48.70 -33.68
CA GLY A 265 52.09 -48.10 -33.66
C GLY A 265 51.36 -48.18 -32.32
N PHE A 266 52.08 -48.48 -31.22
CA PHE A 266 51.52 -48.43 -29.87
C PHE A 266 51.32 -46.99 -29.37
N LEU A 267 52.15 -46.05 -29.85
CA LEU A 267 52.10 -44.62 -29.53
C LEU A 267 51.77 -43.77 -30.76
N SER A 268 51.23 -42.58 -30.51
CA SER A 268 50.94 -41.56 -31.53
C SER A 268 51.31 -40.18 -31.04
N TYR A 269 51.84 -39.35 -31.93
CA TYR A 269 52.14 -37.95 -31.63
C TYR A 269 50.86 -37.12 -31.45
N CYS A 270 50.80 -36.26 -30.43
CA CYS A 270 49.65 -35.36 -30.21
C CYS A 270 49.75 -34.03 -30.99
N ASN A 271 50.97 -33.55 -31.27
CA ASN A 271 51.22 -32.16 -31.73
C ASN A 271 51.46 -31.97 -33.24
N GLY A 272 51.25 -32.97 -34.07
CA GLY A 272 51.34 -32.85 -35.53
C GLY A 272 52.78 -32.71 -36.07
N VAL A 273 53.16 -33.67 -36.92
CA VAL A 273 54.38 -33.70 -37.77
C VAL A 273 55.73 -33.78 -37.03
N GLY A 274 55.96 -34.91 -36.37
CA GLY A 274 57.30 -35.37 -35.99
C GLY A 274 57.40 -36.89 -36.15
N SER A 275 58.47 -37.39 -36.78
CA SER A 275 58.73 -38.84 -36.92
C SER A 275 59.53 -39.43 -35.76
N ASN A 276 60.17 -38.57 -34.97
CA ASN A 276 61.12 -38.99 -33.96
C ASN A 276 60.55 -38.83 -32.55
N PHE A 277 60.73 -39.84 -31.71
CA PHE A 277 60.50 -39.80 -30.28
C PHE A 277 61.54 -38.87 -29.64
N VAL A 278 61.08 -38.03 -28.72
CA VAL A 278 61.91 -37.03 -28.03
C VAL A 278 61.63 -37.09 -26.54
N ASN A 279 62.68 -37.30 -25.75
CA ASN A 279 62.64 -37.24 -24.28
C ASN A 279 62.48 -35.79 -23.81
N SER A 280 61.24 -35.32 -23.72
CA SER A 280 60.94 -33.99 -23.20
C SER A 280 59.53 -33.92 -22.65
N LYS A 281 59.36 -33.10 -21.61
CA LYS A 281 58.06 -32.80 -21.01
C LYS A 281 57.12 -32.02 -21.95
N LYS A 282 57.67 -31.38 -22.99
CA LYS A 282 56.92 -30.58 -23.96
C LYS A 282 56.23 -31.42 -25.04
N PHE A 283 56.73 -32.62 -25.31
CA PHE A 283 56.17 -33.51 -26.33
C PHE A 283 55.29 -34.58 -25.68
N GLN A 284 54.06 -34.70 -26.18
CA GLN A 284 53.01 -35.57 -25.63
C GLN A 284 52.65 -36.66 -26.62
N TYR A 285 52.51 -37.88 -26.11
CA TYR A 285 52.20 -39.08 -26.87
C TYR A 285 50.92 -39.73 -26.35
N GLN A 286 50.06 -40.16 -27.27
CA GLN A 286 48.82 -40.84 -26.95
C GLN A 286 48.96 -42.35 -27.19
N TRP A 287 48.54 -43.14 -26.20
CA TRP A 287 48.43 -44.59 -26.35
C TRP A 287 47.29 -44.97 -27.28
N LYS A 288 47.56 -45.75 -28.33
CA LYS A 288 46.53 -46.20 -29.27
C LYS A 288 45.73 -47.38 -28.70
N GLY A 289 44.46 -47.51 -29.12
CA GLY A 289 43.61 -48.67 -28.78
C GLY A 289 44.22 -50.03 -29.15
N TYR A 290 45.10 -50.08 -30.17
CA TYR A 290 45.87 -51.28 -30.52
C TYR A 290 46.78 -51.75 -29.38
N ALA A 291 47.39 -50.83 -28.62
CA ALA A 291 48.24 -51.17 -27.48
C ALA A 291 47.44 -51.86 -26.35
N TYR A 292 46.24 -51.36 -26.05
CA TYR A 292 45.34 -51.99 -25.05
C TYR A 292 44.83 -53.35 -25.52
N LYS A 293 44.52 -53.50 -26.81
CA LYS A 293 44.12 -54.79 -27.42
C LYS A 293 45.25 -55.81 -27.39
N PHE A 294 46.48 -55.39 -27.73
CA PHE A 294 47.66 -56.25 -27.67
C PHE A 294 47.95 -56.68 -26.22
N ALA A 295 47.87 -55.75 -25.26
CA ALA A 295 48.06 -56.01 -23.83
C ALA A 295 46.91 -56.80 -23.15
N ARG A 296 45.78 -57.04 -23.84
CA ARG A 296 44.57 -57.69 -23.30
C ARG A 296 43.99 -57.00 -22.05
N ILE A 297 44.13 -55.69 -21.94
CA ILE A 297 43.58 -54.90 -20.83
C ILE A 297 42.37 -54.06 -21.30
N PRO A 298 41.33 -53.87 -20.46
CA PRO A 298 40.22 -52.97 -20.78
C PRO A 298 40.73 -51.54 -20.95
N GLN A 299 40.33 -50.89 -22.05
CA GLN A 299 40.64 -49.48 -22.25
C GLN A 299 39.89 -48.63 -21.20
N PRO A 300 40.55 -47.64 -20.56
CA PRO A 300 39.89 -46.76 -19.60
C PRO A 300 38.67 -46.06 -20.23
N LEU A 301 37.51 -46.13 -19.56
CA LEU A 301 36.26 -45.52 -20.02
C LEU A 301 36.46 -44.00 -20.19
N GLY A 302 36.39 -43.55 -21.45
CA GLY A 302 36.65 -42.18 -21.90
C GLY A 302 36.74 -42.09 -23.42
N GLU A 303 37.07 -43.20 -24.08
CA GLU A 303 36.83 -43.40 -25.50
C GLU A 303 35.49 -44.10 -25.69
N THR A 304 34.46 -43.34 -26.05
CA THR A 304 33.50 -43.85 -27.02
C THR A 304 34.36 -44.22 -28.23
N ASP A 305 34.34 -45.47 -28.67
CA ASP A 305 34.45 -45.72 -30.10
C ASP A 305 33.41 -44.79 -30.71
N MET A 306 33.89 -43.69 -31.29
CA MET A 306 33.03 -42.63 -31.80
C MET A 306 32.08 -43.29 -32.79
N ASN A 307 30.82 -43.39 -32.35
CA ASN A 307 29.69 -43.08 -33.20
C ASN A 307 30.01 -41.71 -33.80
N ILE A 308 30.55 -41.69 -35.02
CA ILE A 308 30.89 -40.49 -35.76
C ILE A 308 29.59 -39.69 -35.89
N PRO A 309 29.46 -38.50 -35.25
CA PRO A 309 28.39 -37.59 -35.58
C PRO A 309 28.66 -37.12 -37.01
N GLN A 310 27.62 -37.16 -37.85
CA GLN A 310 27.65 -36.82 -39.27
C GLN A 310 28.53 -35.59 -39.59
N VAL A 311 29.73 -35.81 -40.13
CA VAL A 311 30.50 -34.81 -40.88
C VAL A 311 31.31 -35.50 -41.99
N ASP A 312 31.09 -35.00 -43.21
CA ASP A 312 31.83 -35.12 -44.49
C ASP A 312 32.14 -36.52 -45.11
N PRO A 313 31.50 -36.88 -46.26
CA PRO A 313 31.74 -38.13 -47.00
C PRO A 313 33.18 -38.39 -47.46
N LYS A 314 34.04 -37.36 -47.52
CA LYS A 314 35.42 -37.48 -48.01
C LYS A 314 36.38 -38.14 -47.01
N ILE A 315 36.11 -38.05 -45.71
CA ILE A 315 37.00 -38.61 -44.67
C ILE A 315 36.67 -40.09 -44.39
N SER A 316 35.41 -40.49 -44.55
CA SER A 316 34.98 -41.89 -44.46
C SER A 316 35.60 -42.77 -45.57
N HIS A 317 35.81 -42.20 -46.76
CA HIS A 317 36.48 -42.90 -47.86
C HIS A 317 37.98 -43.11 -47.58
N TYR A 318 38.66 -42.13 -46.96
CA TYR A 318 40.07 -42.26 -46.57
C TYR A 318 40.30 -43.34 -45.48
N LEU A 319 39.40 -43.47 -44.50
CA LEU A 319 39.51 -44.49 -43.43
C LEU A 319 39.11 -45.89 -43.91
N LYS A 320 38.15 -46.01 -44.84
CA LYS A 320 37.84 -47.28 -45.50
C LYS A 320 38.93 -47.72 -46.49
N ASP A 321 39.56 -46.79 -47.20
CA ASP A 321 40.68 -47.08 -48.11
C ASP A 321 41.98 -47.43 -47.36
N PHE A 322 42.16 -46.91 -46.13
CA PHE A 322 43.31 -47.29 -45.31
C PHE A 322 43.13 -48.65 -44.64
N THR A 323 41.92 -48.95 -44.15
CA THR A 323 41.61 -50.28 -43.58
C THR A 323 41.58 -51.37 -44.66
N SER A 324 41.12 -51.08 -45.88
CA SER A 324 41.16 -52.04 -46.99
C SER A 324 42.58 -52.27 -47.54
N LYS A 325 43.45 -51.25 -47.57
CA LYS A 325 44.87 -51.40 -47.96
C LYS A 325 45.72 -52.12 -46.91
N VAL A 326 45.35 -52.05 -45.63
CA VAL A 326 46.00 -52.81 -44.54
C VAL A 326 45.52 -54.26 -44.52
N SER A 327 44.27 -54.55 -44.91
CA SER A 327 43.81 -55.92 -45.14
C SER A 327 44.38 -56.59 -46.41
N SER A 328 44.93 -55.81 -47.35
CA SER A 328 45.60 -56.32 -48.56
C SER A 328 47.13 -56.21 -48.54
N ALA A 329 47.73 -55.82 -47.41
CA ALA A 329 49.17 -55.80 -47.20
C ALA A 329 49.54 -56.70 -46.02
N SER A 330 49.26 -57.99 -46.16
CA SER A 330 50.18 -58.98 -45.59
C SER A 330 51.55 -58.70 -46.24
N PRO A 331 52.62 -58.41 -45.48
CA PRO A 331 53.94 -58.71 -45.99
C PRO A 331 53.90 -60.19 -46.36
N LYS A 332 54.24 -60.53 -47.61
CA LYS A 332 54.57 -61.90 -47.97
C LYS A 332 55.68 -62.34 -47.03
N MET A 333 55.33 -63.01 -45.93
CA MET A 333 56.26 -63.84 -45.19
C MET A 333 56.69 -64.96 -46.14
N PRO A 334 58.00 -65.22 -46.29
CA PRO A 334 58.48 -66.32 -47.10
C PRO A 334 57.86 -67.62 -46.59
N SER A 335 57.34 -68.43 -47.52
CA SER A 335 56.99 -69.82 -47.23
C SER A 335 58.19 -70.53 -46.62
N MET A 336 58.13 -70.86 -45.34
CA MET A 336 59.11 -71.69 -44.63
C MET A 336 58.40 -72.92 -44.07
N PRO A 337 59.08 -74.08 -44.04
CA PRO A 337 58.46 -75.38 -43.92
C PRO A 337 58.02 -75.65 -42.47
N THR A 338 56.79 -76.14 -42.35
CA THR A 338 56.17 -76.58 -41.11
C THR A 338 56.84 -77.85 -40.58
N ASN A 339 57.77 -77.72 -39.64
CA ASN A 339 58.03 -78.76 -38.64
C ASN A 339 57.38 -78.32 -37.32
N SER A 340 56.05 -78.36 -37.28
CA SER A 340 55.25 -78.32 -36.05
C SER A 340 54.54 -79.68 -35.97
N SER A 341 54.72 -80.39 -34.86
CA SER A 341 54.19 -81.74 -34.63
C SER A 341 52.73 -81.76 -34.16
N MET A 342 51.93 -80.75 -34.51
CA MET A 342 50.52 -80.70 -34.14
C MET A 342 49.60 -80.85 -35.36
N VAL A 343 48.85 -81.96 -35.40
CA VAL A 343 47.86 -82.27 -36.45
C VAL A 343 46.61 -81.41 -36.22
N GLU A 344 46.26 -80.58 -37.21
CA GLU A 344 45.02 -79.79 -37.17
C GLU A 344 43.78 -80.71 -37.28
N PRO A 345 42.75 -80.58 -36.41
CA PRO A 345 41.54 -81.39 -36.50
C PRO A 345 40.77 -81.16 -37.80
N THR A 346 40.49 -82.22 -38.57
CA THR A 346 39.67 -82.17 -39.80
C THR A 346 38.18 -82.12 -39.46
N LEU A 347 37.56 -80.95 -39.58
CA LEU A 347 36.12 -80.73 -39.33
C LEU A 347 35.29 -80.75 -40.62
N SER A 348 34.10 -81.34 -40.55
CA SER A 348 33.06 -81.26 -41.60
C SER A 348 32.53 -79.84 -41.77
N SER A 349 32.00 -79.52 -42.96
CA SER A 349 31.37 -78.22 -43.23
C SER A 349 30.23 -77.91 -42.27
N ALA A 350 29.44 -78.93 -41.89
CA ALA A 350 28.33 -78.78 -40.96
C ALA A 350 28.81 -78.51 -39.52
N GLU A 351 29.92 -79.14 -39.10
CA GLU A 351 30.53 -78.91 -37.78
C GLU A 351 31.11 -77.49 -37.67
N ARG A 352 31.76 -76.99 -38.73
CA ARG A 352 32.28 -75.62 -38.78
C ARG A 352 31.16 -74.58 -38.66
N GLU A 353 30.03 -74.82 -39.33
CA GLU A 353 28.88 -73.93 -39.25
C GLU A 353 28.17 -74.00 -37.89
N LEU A 354 28.07 -75.20 -37.29
CA LEU A 354 27.60 -75.38 -35.92
C LEU A 354 28.46 -74.60 -34.91
N PHE A 355 29.79 -74.64 -35.05
CA PHE A 355 30.71 -73.93 -34.16
C PHE A 355 30.61 -72.41 -34.34
N LYS A 356 30.47 -71.94 -35.58
CA LYS A 356 30.23 -70.53 -35.86
C LYS A 356 28.93 -70.04 -35.22
N LEU A 357 27.82 -70.78 -35.40
CA LEU A 357 26.53 -70.43 -34.81
C LEU A 357 26.55 -70.49 -33.28
N THR A 358 27.27 -71.45 -32.70
CA THR A 358 27.46 -71.57 -31.24
C THR A 358 28.25 -70.37 -30.70
N ARG A 359 29.34 -69.96 -31.36
CA ARG A 359 30.14 -68.79 -30.99
C ARG A 359 29.35 -67.48 -31.15
N ASP A 360 28.57 -67.34 -32.23
CA ASP A 360 27.70 -66.19 -32.47
C ASP A 360 26.61 -66.08 -31.39
N PHE A 361 26.03 -67.22 -30.98
CA PHE A 361 25.09 -67.32 -29.86
C PHE A 361 25.74 -66.91 -28.53
N GLU A 362 26.89 -67.49 -28.17
CA GLU A 362 27.59 -67.16 -26.91
C GLU A 362 28.02 -65.70 -26.84
N ALA A 363 28.45 -65.14 -27.98
CA ALA A 363 28.77 -63.72 -28.08
C ALA A 363 27.54 -62.83 -27.86
N ALA A 364 26.39 -63.19 -28.45
CA ALA A 364 25.13 -62.50 -28.26
C ALA A 364 24.62 -62.61 -26.81
N ASP A 365 24.68 -63.80 -26.20
CA ASP A 365 24.30 -64.06 -24.81
C ASP A 365 25.17 -63.24 -23.84
N LYS A 366 26.50 -63.33 -23.97
CA LYS A 366 27.44 -62.60 -23.12
C LYS A 366 27.24 -61.09 -23.23
N LYS A 367 26.96 -60.59 -24.44
CA LYS A 367 26.66 -59.17 -24.68
C LYS A 367 25.33 -58.78 -24.04
N TYR A 368 24.26 -59.53 -24.29
CA TYR A 368 22.93 -59.27 -23.74
C TYR A 368 22.97 -59.28 -22.21
N ARG A 369 23.49 -60.36 -21.60
CA ARG A 369 23.64 -60.51 -20.16
C ARG A 369 24.42 -59.36 -19.52
N ARG A 370 25.55 -58.95 -20.11
CA ARG A 370 26.34 -57.83 -19.61
C ARG A 370 25.56 -56.51 -19.63
N GLU A 371 24.84 -56.24 -20.72
CA GLU A 371 24.05 -55.01 -20.82
C GLU A 371 22.80 -55.05 -19.93
N CYS A 372 22.23 -56.22 -19.61
CA CYS A 372 21.19 -56.36 -18.60
C CYS A 372 21.66 -55.96 -17.20
N PHE A 373 22.84 -56.42 -16.76
CA PHE A 373 23.39 -56.00 -15.46
C PHE A 373 23.65 -54.49 -15.40
N LYS A 374 24.18 -53.90 -16.48
CA LYS A 374 24.33 -52.45 -16.59
C LYS A 374 22.99 -51.71 -16.57
N MET A 375 21.96 -52.27 -17.20
CA MET A 375 20.61 -51.70 -17.19
C MET A 375 20.04 -51.65 -15.79
N ASP A 376 20.15 -52.73 -15.03
CA ASP A 376 19.61 -52.79 -13.68
C ASP A 376 20.35 -51.84 -12.75
N SER A 377 21.68 -51.73 -12.88
CA SER A 377 22.44 -50.69 -12.16
C SER A 377 21.99 -49.27 -12.53
N LEU A 378 21.70 -49.01 -13.81
CA LEU A 378 21.16 -47.71 -14.26
C LEU A 378 19.74 -47.48 -13.73
N ARG A 379 18.90 -48.52 -13.69
CA ARG A 379 17.54 -48.46 -13.13
C ARG A 379 17.57 -48.04 -11.67
N CYS A 380 18.34 -48.76 -10.83
CA CYS A 380 18.49 -48.43 -9.42
C CYS A 380 19.01 -47.00 -9.22
N SER A 381 20.03 -46.58 -9.98
CA SER A 381 20.56 -45.22 -9.89
C SER A 381 19.53 -44.14 -10.27
N VAL A 382 18.68 -44.40 -11.26
CA VAL A 382 17.59 -43.46 -11.62
C VAL A 382 16.49 -43.45 -10.57
N GLU A 383 16.13 -44.60 -10.01
CA GLU A 383 15.13 -44.70 -8.93
C GLU A 383 15.60 -43.95 -7.67
N GLU A 384 16.85 -44.14 -7.26
CA GLU A 384 17.49 -43.40 -6.16
C GLU A 384 17.43 -41.88 -6.41
N LEU A 385 17.84 -41.44 -7.61
CA LEU A 385 17.81 -40.02 -7.98
C LEU A 385 16.39 -39.44 -7.96
N ILE A 386 15.39 -40.21 -8.43
CA ILE A 386 13.99 -39.82 -8.39
C ILE A 386 13.55 -39.64 -6.93
N VAL A 387 13.82 -40.60 -6.04
CA VAL A 387 13.43 -40.51 -4.62
C VAL A 387 14.04 -39.27 -3.95
N ASP A 388 15.32 -39.00 -4.18
CA ASP A 388 16.02 -37.84 -3.61
C ASP A 388 15.40 -36.52 -4.08
N HIS A 389 15.21 -36.37 -5.40
CA HIS A 389 14.65 -35.16 -5.97
C HIS A 389 13.18 -34.97 -5.62
N LEU A 390 12.36 -36.03 -5.59
CA LEU A 390 10.96 -35.94 -5.18
C LEU A 390 10.82 -35.51 -3.73
N SER A 391 11.65 -36.05 -2.84
CA SER A 391 11.69 -35.63 -1.43
C SER A 391 12.09 -34.15 -1.28
N PHE A 392 13.03 -33.69 -2.11
CA PHE A 392 13.41 -32.28 -2.16
C PHE A 392 12.30 -31.39 -2.75
N MET A 393 11.59 -31.83 -3.78
CA MET A 393 10.45 -31.12 -4.37
C MET A 393 9.29 -31.01 -3.40
N GLU A 394 9.02 -32.03 -2.58
CA GLU A 394 8.00 -31.97 -1.53
C GLU A 394 8.30 -30.88 -0.50
N LYS A 395 9.56 -30.77 -0.06
CA LYS A 395 10.00 -29.65 0.79
C LYS A 395 9.84 -28.30 0.08
N CYS A 396 10.22 -28.21 -1.18
CA CYS A 396 10.08 -26.98 -1.95
C CYS A 396 8.61 -26.55 -2.08
N GLU A 397 7.69 -27.48 -2.29
CA GLU A 397 6.26 -27.20 -2.38
C GLU A 397 5.69 -26.76 -1.02
N MET A 398 6.08 -27.42 0.06
CA MET A 398 5.73 -26.99 1.42
C MET A 398 6.22 -25.57 1.72
N ASP A 399 7.44 -25.23 1.30
CA ASP A 399 8.00 -23.90 1.47
C ASP A 399 7.27 -22.86 0.62
N ARG A 400 6.81 -23.22 -0.59
CA ARG A 400 5.95 -22.37 -1.43
C ARG A 400 4.64 -22.02 -0.74
N LEU A 401 3.94 -23.01 -0.21
CA LEU A 401 2.68 -22.80 0.51
C LEU A 401 2.89 -21.89 1.73
N LYS A 402 4.00 -22.06 2.46
CA LYS A 402 4.37 -21.17 3.57
C LYS A 402 4.71 -19.76 3.09
N ALA A 403 5.41 -19.61 1.98
CA ALA A 403 5.75 -18.31 1.40
C ALA A 403 4.51 -17.53 0.98
N ILE A 404 3.54 -18.19 0.32
CA ILE A 404 2.22 -17.59 -0.01
C ILE A 404 1.50 -17.16 1.27
N LYS A 405 1.43 -18.04 2.27
CA LYS A 405 0.77 -17.73 3.55
C LYS A 405 1.41 -16.49 4.22
N LYS A 406 2.74 -16.42 4.20
CA LYS A 406 3.48 -15.26 4.75
C LYS A 406 3.21 -14.00 3.93
N ALA A 407 3.30 -14.06 2.60
CA ALA A 407 3.06 -12.91 1.72
C ALA A 407 1.63 -12.37 1.89
N ALA A 408 0.63 -13.24 1.98
CA ALA A 408 -0.76 -12.84 2.25
C ALA A 408 -0.92 -12.20 3.64
N PHE A 409 -0.25 -12.74 4.66
CA PHE A 409 -0.24 -12.14 6.00
C PHE A 409 0.40 -10.75 6.01
N ASP A 410 1.58 -10.61 5.40
CA ASP A 410 2.33 -9.35 5.30
C ASP A 410 1.53 -8.30 4.50
N PHE A 411 0.82 -8.72 3.44
CA PHE A 411 -0.10 -7.87 2.68
C PHE A 411 -1.27 -7.35 3.53
N CYS A 412 -1.95 -8.23 4.27
CA CYS A 412 -3.01 -7.82 5.19
C CYS A 412 -2.47 -6.88 6.28
N GLY A 413 -1.27 -7.14 6.79
CA GLY A 413 -0.60 -6.28 7.77
C GLY A 413 -0.25 -4.90 7.23
N ALA A 414 0.23 -4.79 5.99
CA ALA A 414 0.56 -3.51 5.36
C ALA A 414 -0.64 -2.55 5.30
N ILE A 415 -1.84 -3.09 5.08
CA ILE A 415 -3.10 -2.35 5.10
C ILE A 415 -3.57 -2.12 6.55
N GLY A 416 -3.64 -3.19 7.34
CA GLY A 416 -4.19 -3.16 8.71
C GLY A 416 -3.50 -2.17 9.63
N ASN A 417 -2.17 -2.04 9.52
CA ASN A 417 -1.37 -1.14 10.35
C ASN A 417 -1.68 0.35 10.15
N LYS A 418 -2.38 0.72 9.07
CA LYS A 418 -2.73 2.11 8.74
C LYS A 418 -4.20 2.45 8.96
N ILE A 419 -5.06 1.46 9.25
CA ILE A 419 -6.49 1.67 9.50
C ILE A 419 -6.70 2.66 10.65
N SER A 420 -5.95 2.56 11.74
CA SER A 420 -6.08 3.48 12.87
C SER A 420 -5.75 4.93 12.47
N SER A 421 -4.75 5.14 11.60
CA SER A 421 -4.39 6.48 11.11
C SER A 421 -5.43 7.05 10.15
N LEU A 422 -6.03 6.21 9.31
CA LEU A 422 -7.15 6.59 8.46
C LEU A 422 -8.37 6.98 9.31
N LYS A 423 -8.68 6.17 10.34
CA LYS A 423 -9.75 6.48 11.30
C LYS A 423 -9.53 7.82 11.98
N ILE A 424 -8.32 8.11 12.48
CA ILE A 424 -8.00 9.41 13.09
C ILE A 424 -8.26 10.57 12.12
N SER A 425 -7.98 10.39 10.82
CA SER A 425 -8.23 11.44 9.82
C SER A 425 -9.73 11.69 9.64
N VAL A 426 -10.54 10.64 9.64
CA VAL A 426 -12.01 10.73 9.57
C VAL A 426 -12.61 11.32 10.84
N ASP A 427 -12.14 10.88 12.02
CA ASP A 427 -12.60 11.40 13.32
C ASP A 427 -12.31 12.91 13.42
N ALA A 428 -11.14 13.38 12.97
CA ALA A 428 -10.82 14.80 12.93
C ALA A 428 -11.73 15.61 11.97
N MET A 429 -12.15 15.01 10.85
CA MET A 429 -13.12 15.66 9.95
C MET A 429 -14.51 15.79 10.60
N LEU A 430 -14.92 14.84 11.44
CA LEU A 430 -16.15 14.93 12.22
C LEU A 430 -16.04 16.01 13.30
N GLU A 431 -14.90 16.11 13.99
CA GLU A 431 -14.65 17.18 14.97
C GLU A 431 -14.72 18.59 14.36
N ASN A 432 -14.36 18.74 13.08
CA ASN A 432 -14.47 20.04 12.40
C ASN A 432 -15.93 20.45 12.12
N ASP A 433 -16.85 19.50 11.99
CA ASP A 433 -18.29 19.79 11.87
C ASP A 433 -18.81 20.40 13.17
N ASP A 434 -18.40 19.84 14.32
CA ASP A 434 -18.76 20.36 15.65
C ASP A 434 -18.19 21.75 15.93
N GLN A 435 -17.13 22.18 15.22
CA GLN A 435 -16.53 23.50 15.36
C GLN A 435 -17.26 24.61 14.59
N ILE A 436 -18.21 24.29 13.72
CA ILE A 436 -18.98 25.28 12.96
C ILE A 436 -20.01 25.92 13.91
N ASP A 437 -19.91 27.24 14.09
CA ASP A 437 -20.83 28.04 14.91
C ASP A 437 -21.60 29.04 14.03
N PRO A 438 -22.79 28.67 13.51
CA PRO A 438 -23.58 29.54 12.66
C PRO A 438 -23.97 30.88 13.33
N PRO A 439 -24.39 30.91 14.62
CA PRO A 439 -24.59 32.16 15.35
C PRO A 439 -23.35 33.08 15.37
N ALA A 440 -22.16 32.55 15.65
CA ALA A 440 -20.93 33.35 15.66
C ALA A 440 -20.58 33.87 14.26
N ASP A 441 -20.69 33.05 13.22
CA ASP A 441 -20.45 33.44 11.83
C ASP A 441 -21.43 34.54 11.38
N LEU A 442 -22.72 34.41 11.74
CA LEU A 442 -23.73 35.44 11.48
C LEU A 442 -23.43 36.74 12.24
N LEU A 443 -23.02 36.64 13.49
CA LEU A 443 -22.62 37.82 14.27
C LEU A 443 -21.42 38.51 13.63
N ASN A 444 -20.42 37.75 13.19
CA ASN A 444 -19.24 38.29 12.50
C ASN A 444 -19.65 39.00 11.21
N LEU A 445 -20.53 38.40 10.41
CA LEU A 445 -21.12 39.03 9.23
C LEU A 445 -21.81 40.36 9.58
N LEU A 446 -22.65 40.37 10.61
CA LEU A 446 -23.34 41.58 11.04
C LEU A 446 -22.35 42.64 11.52
N LEU A 447 -21.36 42.30 12.35
CA LEU A 447 -20.39 43.26 12.87
C LEU A 447 -19.54 43.89 11.77
N GLN A 448 -19.14 43.10 10.76
CA GLN A 448 -18.32 43.57 9.64
C GLN A 448 -19.12 44.39 8.63
N TYR A 449 -20.37 44.02 8.34
CA TYR A 449 -21.12 44.55 7.19
C TYR A 449 -22.40 45.32 7.55
N ARG A 450 -22.74 45.51 8.83
CA ARG A 450 -23.90 46.32 9.24
C ARG A 450 -23.78 47.78 8.78
N THR A 451 -24.83 48.30 8.16
CA THR A 451 -24.87 49.67 7.61
C THR A 451 -25.72 50.66 8.42
N GLY A 452 -26.54 50.17 9.35
CA GLY A 452 -27.39 51.00 10.21
C GLY A 452 -28.47 50.20 10.93
N VAL A 453 -29.18 50.86 11.84
CA VAL A 453 -30.32 50.28 12.57
C VAL A 453 -31.65 50.80 12.01
N PHE A 454 -32.75 50.10 12.29
CA PHE A 454 -34.08 50.54 11.89
C PHE A 454 -34.48 51.85 12.61
N GLN A 455 -34.50 52.96 11.87
CA GLN A 455 -34.91 54.29 12.34
C GLN A 455 -35.85 54.93 11.31
N PRO A 456 -37.17 54.72 11.41
CA PRO A 456 -38.14 55.26 10.46
C PRO A 456 -38.18 56.79 10.54
N ARG A 457 -38.17 57.45 9.39
CA ARG A 457 -38.32 58.92 9.26
C ARG A 457 -39.66 59.23 8.60
N VAL A 458 -40.57 59.81 9.38
CA VAL A 458 -41.91 60.15 8.89
C VAL A 458 -41.88 61.47 8.16
N ILE A 459 -42.56 61.53 7.01
CA ILE A 459 -42.79 62.78 6.28
C ILE A 459 -44.06 63.42 6.85
N ALA A 460 -43.87 64.47 7.64
CA ALA A 460 -44.96 65.20 8.26
C ALA A 460 -45.58 66.24 7.31
N TYR A 461 -46.91 66.40 7.37
CA TYR A 461 -47.60 67.50 6.70
C TYR A 461 -47.40 68.80 7.50
N ASN A 462 -46.45 69.61 7.03
CA ASN A 462 -46.09 70.88 7.64
C ASN A 462 -47.02 72.01 7.18
N ASN A 463 -48.21 72.11 7.79
CA ASN A 463 -49.09 73.26 7.58
C ASN A 463 -48.53 74.50 8.29
N TYR A 464 -48.25 75.57 7.54
CA TYR A 464 -47.72 76.83 8.05
C TYR A 464 -48.54 77.43 9.21
N TYR A 465 -49.87 77.34 9.14
CA TYR A 465 -50.77 77.94 10.14
C TYR A 465 -51.03 77.03 11.35
N ASN A 466 -50.88 75.71 11.18
CA ASN A 466 -51.11 74.76 12.26
C ASN A 466 -50.19 73.53 12.13
N PRO A 467 -48.90 73.67 12.48
CA PRO A 467 -47.94 72.58 12.37
C PRO A 467 -48.36 71.37 13.22
N GLY A 468 -48.37 70.18 12.63
CA GLY A 468 -48.62 68.92 13.34
C GLY A 468 -50.08 68.61 13.70
N ALA A 469 -51.06 69.38 13.21
CA ALA A 469 -52.48 69.17 13.56
C ALA A 469 -53.19 68.05 12.79
N PHE A 470 -52.60 67.54 11.70
CA PHE A 470 -53.25 66.58 10.79
C PHE A 470 -52.70 65.16 10.92
N GLN A 471 -51.63 64.96 11.70
CA GLN A 471 -50.95 63.69 11.89
C GLN A 471 -50.54 63.56 13.35
N ASN A 472 -50.55 62.34 13.86
CA ASN A 472 -50.14 62.07 15.24
C ASN A 472 -48.70 61.56 15.33
N PHE A 473 -48.21 60.90 14.27
CA PHE A 473 -46.87 60.34 14.19
C PHE A 473 -45.94 61.25 13.36
N GLY A 474 -44.65 61.30 13.70
CA GLY A 474 -43.69 62.16 12.98
C GLY A 474 -43.71 63.63 13.38
N ILE A 475 -44.48 63.99 14.42
CA ILE A 475 -44.57 65.36 14.93
C ILE A 475 -43.66 65.49 16.15
N ASP A 476 -42.99 66.63 16.25
CA ASP A 476 -42.21 67.03 17.41
C ASP A 476 -43.01 66.86 18.73
N LEU A 477 -42.35 66.35 19.77
CA LEU A 477 -42.98 65.96 21.02
C LEU A 477 -43.60 67.16 21.75
N GLU A 478 -42.93 68.31 21.75
CA GLU A 478 -43.45 69.53 22.37
C GLU A 478 -44.70 70.03 21.66
N THR A 479 -44.64 70.07 20.34
CA THR A 479 -45.77 70.45 19.48
C THR A 479 -46.97 69.53 19.70
N ARG A 480 -46.73 68.21 19.76
CA ARG A 480 -47.77 67.20 19.99
C ARG A 480 -48.42 67.36 21.38
N CYS A 481 -47.61 67.51 22.42
CA CYS A 481 -48.09 67.73 23.79
C CYS A 481 -48.91 69.03 23.93
N ARG A 482 -48.49 70.11 23.25
CA ARG A 482 -49.24 71.37 23.20
C ARG A 482 -50.62 71.20 22.56
N LEU A 483 -50.69 70.49 21.43
CA LEU A 483 -51.95 70.21 20.74
C LEU A 483 -52.87 69.30 21.57
N ASP A 484 -52.31 68.32 22.27
CA ASP A 484 -53.05 67.43 23.19
C ASP A 484 -53.46 68.12 24.50
N LYS A 485 -52.92 69.32 24.77
CA LYS A 485 -53.04 70.04 26.06
C LYS A 485 -52.58 69.19 27.25
N ARG A 486 -51.55 68.36 27.05
CA ARG A 486 -50.98 67.44 28.04
C ARG A 486 -49.46 67.56 28.07
N VAL A 487 -48.85 67.07 29.15
CA VAL A 487 -47.38 67.00 29.28
C VAL A 487 -46.80 65.69 28.74
N VAL A 488 -47.65 64.68 28.50
CA VAL A 488 -47.31 63.40 27.86
C VAL A 488 -48.27 63.23 26.68
N PRO A 489 -47.82 62.79 25.49
CA PRO A 489 -48.69 62.62 24.34
C PRO A 489 -49.85 61.67 24.63
N LEU A 490 -51.01 61.98 24.05
CA LEU A 490 -52.24 61.23 24.27
C LEU A 490 -52.09 59.75 23.89
N ILE A 491 -51.49 59.46 22.72
CA ILE A 491 -51.27 58.08 22.24
C ILE A 491 -50.42 57.28 23.23
N ALA A 492 -49.30 57.83 23.69
CA ALA A 492 -48.41 57.15 24.62
C ALA A 492 -49.12 56.89 25.96
N SER A 493 -49.81 57.89 26.50
CA SER A 493 -50.55 57.76 27.77
C SER A 493 -51.65 56.70 27.70
N VAL A 494 -52.40 56.65 26.59
CA VAL A 494 -53.51 55.69 26.43
C VAL A 494 -52.96 54.27 26.24
N ILE A 495 -51.90 54.08 25.45
CA ILE A 495 -51.29 52.75 25.27
C ILE A 495 -50.76 52.20 26.59
N LEU A 496 -50.02 53.00 27.37
CA LEU A 496 -49.52 52.56 28.68
C LEU A 496 -50.67 52.22 29.64
N SER A 497 -51.73 53.04 29.66
CA SER A 497 -52.91 52.79 30.51
C SER A 497 -53.69 51.54 30.08
N TYR A 498 -53.78 51.29 28.77
CA TYR A 498 -54.39 50.08 28.22
C TYR A 498 -53.59 48.83 28.62
N MET A 499 -52.25 48.91 28.60
CA MET A 499 -51.38 47.80 29.03
C MET A 499 -51.55 47.48 30.51
N ASP A 500 -51.64 48.50 31.36
CA ASP A 500 -51.94 48.32 32.80
C ASP A 500 -53.26 47.57 33.05
N GLN A 501 -54.27 47.80 32.21
CA GLN A 501 -55.58 47.11 32.30
C GLN A 501 -55.51 45.65 31.85
N ILE A 502 -54.61 45.33 30.91
CA ILE A 502 -54.49 43.97 30.35
C ILE A 502 -53.62 43.06 31.21
N TYR A 503 -52.61 43.58 31.93
CA TYR A 503 -51.73 42.71 32.72
C TYR A 503 -52.45 41.76 33.68
N PRO A 504 -53.51 42.16 34.40
CA PRO A 504 -54.28 41.25 35.25
C PRO A 504 -54.98 40.12 34.48
N GLU A 505 -55.38 40.36 33.23
CA GLU A 505 -56.10 39.40 32.38
C GLU A 505 -55.17 38.33 31.78
N LEU A 506 -53.86 38.61 31.72
CA LEU A 506 -52.86 37.67 31.17
C LEU A 506 -52.59 36.50 32.14
N PRO A 507 -52.52 35.25 31.65
CA PRO A 507 -52.48 34.08 32.52
C PRO A 507 -51.11 33.78 33.15
N SER A 508 -50.02 34.40 32.67
CA SER A 508 -48.66 34.16 33.18
C SER A 508 -47.79 35.42 33.14
N ASP A 509 -46.89 35.54 34.12
CA ASP A 509 -45.85 36.58 34.15
C ASP A 509 -44.92 36.52 32.92
N ARG A 510 -44.67 35.34 32.37
CA ARG A 510 -43.90 35.18 31.12
C ARG A 510 -44.62 35.80 29.91
N LEU A 511 -45.94 35.75 29.88
CA LEU A 511 -46.71 36.41 28.82
C LEU A 511 -46.72 37.93 29.03
N ARG A 512 -46.78 38.40 30.28
CA ARG A 512 -46.69 39.84 30.60
C ARG A 512 -45.37 40.46 30.13
N THR A 513 -44.26 39.74 30.29
CA THR A 513 -42.94 40.18 29.77
C THR A 513 -42.88 40.10 28.25
N ALA A 514 -43.39 39.00 27.66
CA ALA A 514 -43.41 38.78 26.21
C ALA A 514 -44.18 39.86 25.43
N VAL A 515 -45.20 40.50 26.02
CA VAL A 515 -45.92 41.62 25.36
C VAL A 515 -44.95 42.72 24.87
N TRP A 516 -43.86 42.96 25.60
CA TRP A 516 -42.91 44.01 25.26
C TRP A 516 -41.61 43.50 24.64
N THR A 517 -41.27 42.21 24.78
CA THR A 517 -40.01 41.65 24.26
C THR A 517 -40.18 40.76 23.05
N ALA A 518 -41.39 40.28 22.75
CA ALA A 518 -41.63 39.43 21.59
C ALA A 518 -41.54 40.24 20.28
N PRO A 519 -40.92 39.69 19.23
CA PRO A 519 -40.88 40.33 17.93
C PRO A 519 -42.29 40.35 17.31
N VAL A 520 -42.69 41.51 16.79
CA VAL A 520 -43.99 41.71 16.13
C VAL A 520 -43.77 41.97 14.64
N LYS A 521 -44.60 41.36 13.80
CA LYS A 521 -44.60 41.63 12.35
C LYS A 521 -44.89 43.11 12.11
N LEU A 522 -43.95 43.80 11.46
CA LEU A 522 -44.04 45.24 11.20
C LEU A 522 -45.33 45.66 10.48
N SER A 523 -45.89 44.79 9.62
CA SER A 523 -47.16 45.05 8.93
C SER A 523 -48.34 45.23 9.90
N LEU A 524 -48.41 44.47 10.99
CA LEU A 524 -49.47 44.59 12.00
C LEU A 524 -49.33 45.91 12.76
N SER A 525 -48.10 46.26 13.14
CA SER A 525 -47.83 47.53 13.81
C SER A 525 -48.14 48.72 12.89
N HIS A 526 -47.82 48.64 11.60
CA HIS A 526 -48.16 49.68 10.62
C HIS A 526 -49.67 49.80 10.35
N GLN A 527 -50.43 48.70 10.39
CA GLN A 527 -51.89 48.74 10.25
C GLN A 527 -52.54 49.52 11.40
N LEU A 528 -52.19 49.21 12.66
CA LEU A 528 -52.70 49.96 13.81
C LEU A 528 -52.17 51.39 13.85
N ARG A 529 -50.88 51.60 13.54
CA ARG A 529 -50.27 52.95 13.41
C ARG A 529 -50.98 53.79 12.35
N ARG A 530 -51.42 53.21 11.23
CA ARG A 530 -52.23 53.90 10.21
C ARG A 530 -53.55 54.39 10.80
N LEU A 531 -54.31 53.51 11.45
CA LEU A 531 -55.60 53.88 12.07
C LEU A 531 -55.43 55.00 13.11
N LEU A 532 -54.36 54.93 13.91
CA LEU A 532 -54.01 55.95 14.89
C LEU A 532 -53.43 57.24 14.27
N ASN A 533 -53.19 57.29 12.97
CA ASN A 533 -52.68 58.48 12.28
C ASN A 533 -53.70 59.13 11.34
N GLU A 534 -54.89 58.54 11.16
CA GLU A 534 -55.92 59.03 10.23
C GLU A 534 -56.64 60.30 10.70
N ARG A 535 -56.75 60.50 12.02
CA ARG A 535 -57.42 61.66 12.60
C ARG A 535 -56.76 62.14 13.89
N GLN A 536 -57.03 63.39 14.24
CA GLN A 536 -56.64 63.97 15.52
C GLN A 536 -57.60 63.51 16.62
N PHE A 537 -57.05 63.10 17.76
CA PHE A 537 -57.83 62.70 18.93
C PHE A 537 -57.86 63.80 19.99
N GLN A 538 -58.99 63.92 20.70
CA GLN A 538 -59.16 64.87 21.80
C GLN A 538 -59.30 64.17 23.16
N THR A 539 -59.81 62.94 23.17
CA THR A 539 -60.12 62.19 24.39
C THR A 539 -59.47 60.79 24.38
N ASP A 540 -59.18 60.26 25.58
CA ASP A 540 -58.59 58.94 25.78
C ASP A 540 -59.50 57.83 25.24
N ALA A 541 -60.81 58.03 25.32
CA ALA A 541 -61.82 57.09 24.86
C ALA A 541 -61.73 56.84 23.35
N GLU A 542 -61.48 57.87 22.54
CA GLU A 542 -61.38 57.74 21.08
C GLU A 542 -60.18 56.87 20.67
N VAL A 543 -59.04 57.03 21.34
CA VAL A 543 -57.83 56.23 21.07
C VAL A 543 -58.03 54.80 21.55
N LEU A 544 -58.62 54.63 22.74
CA LEU A 544 -58.91 53.31 23.31
C LEU A 544 -59.91 52.52 22.45
N GLU A 545 -60.90 53.20 21.87
CA GLU A 545 -61.87 52.60 20.94
C GLU A 545 -61.16 52.04 19.70
N ILE A 546 -60.23 52.78 19.08
CA ILE A 546 -59.46 52.28 17.94
C ILE A 546 -58.64 51.05 18.33
N ILE A 547 -57.96 51.09 19.48
CA ILE A 547 -57.15 49.97 19.96
C ILE A 547 -58.02 48.72 20.19
N LYS A 548 -59.19 48.87 20.82
CA LYS A 548 -60.13 47.76 21.07
C LYS A 548 -60.75 47.22 19.78
N ASN A 549 -61.15 48.10 18.85
CA ASN A 549 -61.77 47.72 17.58
C ASN A 549 -60.81 47.01 16.63
N TYR A 550 -59.51 47.32 16.72
CA TYR A 550 -58.48 46.63 15.93
C TYR A 550 -58.38 45.13 16.28
N ASN A 551 -58.77 44.73 17.49
CA ASN A 551 -58.80 43.33 17.96
C ASN A 551 -57.47 42.57 17.73
N GLY A 552 -56.34 43.27 17.91
CA GLY A 552 -55.00 42.70 17.76
C GLY A 552 -54.40 42.22 19.08
N GLU A 553 -53.33 41.43 19.00
CA GLU A 553 -52.59 41.00 20.19
C GLU A 553 -51.99 42.21 20.94
N PRO A 554 -51.92 42.19 22.29
CA PRO A 554 -51.33 43.27 23.08
C PRO A 554 -49.90 43.62 22.62
N SER A 555 -49.10 42.63 22.19
CA SER A 555 -47.76 42.86 21.66
C SER A 555 -47.75 43.82 20.46
N THR A 556 -48.79 43.80 19.62
CA THR A 556 -48.92 44.73 18.49
C THR A 556 -49.09 46.17 18.97
N VAL A 557 -49.91 46.38 20.01
CA VAL A 557 -50.13 47.71 20.59
C VAL A 557 -48.85 48.23 21.27
N ALA A 558 -48.11 47.35 21.96
CA ALA A 558 -46.80 47.66 22.53
C ALA A 558 -45.78 48.05 21.44
N SER A 559 -45.77 47.32 20.32
CA SER A 559 -44.92 47.63 19.17
C SER A 559 -45.27 48.98 18.54
N VAL A 560 -46.55 49.38 18.47
CA VAL A 560 -46.94 50.70 17.99
C VAL A 560 -46.41 51.83 18.87
N LEU A 561 -46.33 51.65 20.18
CA LEU A 561 -45.68 52.63 21.06
C LEU A 561 -44.19 52.76 20.72
N LYS A 562 -43.48 51.65 20.49
CA LYS A 562 -42.08 51.68 20.05
C LYS A 562 -41.93 52.44 18.73
N ILE A 563 -42.78 52.14 17.74
CA ILE A 563 -42.79 52.88 16.47
C ILE A 563 -43.07 54.36 16.67
N TYR A 564 -44.02 54.72 17.54
CA TYR A 564 -44.34 56.10 17.85
C TYR A 564 -43.10 56.88 18.34
N LEU A 565 -42.31 56.28 19.24
CA LEU A 565 -41.06 56.87 19.75
C LEU A 565 -39.95 56.89 18.68
N LEU A 566 -39.84 55.81 17.89
CA LEU A 566 -38.90 55.68 16.78
C LEU A 566 -39.21 56.59 15.58
N GLU A 567 -40.42 57.16 15.50
CA GLU A 567 -40.84 58.07 14.45
C GLU A 567 -40.76 59.56 14.87
N LEU A 568 -40.43 59.86 16.13
CA LEU A 568 -40.24 61.24 16.57
C LEU A 568 -39.09 61.90 15.78
N PRO A 569 -39.24 63.17 15.32
CA PRO A 569 -38.17 63.91 14.66
C PRO A 569 -36.92 64.04 15.52
N GLU A 570 -37.12 64.25 16.82
CA GLU A 570 -36.08 64.23 17.84
C GLU A 570 -36.45 63.20 18.91
N ARG A 571 -35.47 62.40 19.34
CA ARG A 571 -35.67 61.29 20.29
C ARG A 571 -36.01 61.83 21.68
N LEU A 572 -36.44 60.93 22.58
CA LEU A 572 -36.77 61.34 23.95
C LEU A 572 -35.59 62.01 24.66
N ILE A 573 -34.38 61.51 24.43
CA ILE A 573 -33.12 62.17 24.77
C ILE A 573 -32.59 62.82 23.50
N THR A 574 -32.44 64.14 23.53
CA THR A 574 -31.98 64.96 22.41
C THR A 574 -30.52 64.68 22.06
N ASN A 575 -30.13 64.94 20.80
CA ASN A 575 -28.77 64.70 20.33
C ASN A 575 -27.73 65.59 21.04
N GLU A 576 -28.12 66.80 21.47
CA GLU A 576 -27.24 67.70 22.23
C GLU A 576 -26.79 67.10 23.58
N ILE A 577 -27.66 66.29 24.20
CA ILE A 577 -27.44 65.68 25.51
C ILE A 577 -26.80 64.29 25.37
N TYR A 578 -27.00 63.65 24.22
CA TYR A 578 -26.41 62.34 23.89
C TYR A 578 -24.89 62.33 24.08
N ASP A 579 -24.17 63.33 23.53
CA ASP A 579 -22.71 63.39 23.60
C ASP A 579 -22.21 63.55 25.04
N VAL A 580 -22.92 64.33 25.85
CA VAL A 580 -22.62 64.52 27.28
C VAL A 580 -22.81 63.21 28.04
N LEU A 581 -23.90 62.49 27.78
CA LEU A 581 -24.16 61.18 28.38
C LEU A 581 -23.15 60.13 27.92
N LYS A 582 -22.71 60.18 26.66
CA LYS A 582 -21.68 59.27 26.15
C LYS A 582 -20.36 59.43 26.92
N VAL A 583 -19.93 60.65 27.19
CA VAL A 583 -18.74 60.93 28.00
C VAL A 583 -18.94 60.45 29.45
N LEU A 584 -20.09 60.77 30.05
CA LEU A 584 -20.41 60.34 31.42
C LEU A 584 -20.38 58.81 31.58
N TYR A 585 -20.99 58.07 30.65
CA TYR A 585 -21.02 56.60 30.71
C TYR A 585 -19.70 55.93 30.30
N ALA A 586 -18.82 56.65 29.59
CA ALA A 586 -17.46 56.20 29.34
C ALA A 586 -16.58 56.35 30.59
N GLU A 587 -16.69 57.49 31.28
CA GLU A 587 -15.95 57.80 32.51
C GLU A 587 -16.42 56.95 33.70
N TYR A 588 -17.73 56.75 33.84
CA TYR A 588 -18.35 55.97 34.92
C TYR A 588 -19.01 54.70 34.36
N SER A 589 -18.21 53.78 33.83
CA SER A 589 -18.71 52.55 33.19
C SER A 589 -19.46 51.63 34.18
N LEU A 590 -20.55 51.01 33.69
CA LEU A 590 -21.20 49.88 34.37
C LEU A 590 -20.25 48.67 34.33
N THR A 591 -19.83 48.16 35.48
CA THR A 591 -19.10 46.89 35.55
C THR A 591 -20.03 45.76 35.09
N PRO A 592 -19.61 44.91 34.12
CA PRO A 592 -20.44 43.80 33.67
C PRO A 592 -20.59 42.79 34.80
N LYS A 593 -21.82 42.60 35.29
CA LYS A 593 -22.20 41.32 35.91
C LYS A 593 -22.45 40.35 34.78
N THR A 594 -21.39 39.72 34.27
CA THR A 594 -21.52 38.59 33.35
C THR A 594 -21.82 37.34 34.16
N ASP A 595 -22.89 36.62 33.78
CA ASP A 595 -23.28 35.29 34.28
C ASP A 595 -22.27 34.17 33.91
N ALA A 596 -20.97 34.48 33.80
CA ALA A 596 -19.91 33.56 33.36
C ALA A 596 -18.81 33.32 34.42
N GLU A 597 -18.97 33.83 35.64
CA GLU A 597 -18.08 33.55 36.79
C GLU A 597 -18.84 33.09 38.03
N GLU A 598 -19.90 32.27 37.86
CA GLU A 598 -20.50 31.53 38.99
C GLU A 598 -19.79 30.20 39.28
N THR A 599 -18.50 30.07 38.96
CA THR A 599 -17.75 28.90 39.40
C THR A 599 -16.38 29.31 39.91
N GLN A 600 -16.31 29.33 41.25
CA GLN A 600 -15.13 29.48 42.09
C GLN A 600 -14.54 30.89 42.13
N LEU A 601 -15.09 31.73 43.01
CA LEU A 601 -14.39 32.63 43.95
C LEU A 601 -15.45 33.41 44.76
N GLU A 602 -16.31 32.69 45.48
CA GLU A 602 -16.88 33.26 46.70
C GLU A 602 -15.75 33.30 47.74
N GLU A 603 -15.69 34.41 48.48
CA GLU A 603 -14.71 34.71 49.54
C GLU A 603 -13.36 35.29 49.06
N VAL A 604 -13.34 36.56 48.62
CA VAL A 604 -12.61 37.70 49.23
C VAL A 604 -12.84 38.92 48.31
N ALA A 605 -14.06 39.46 48.29
CA ALA A 605 -14.30 40.82 47.79
C ALA A 605 -14.31 41.75 49.01
N THR A 606 -13.24 42.53 49.16
CA THR A 606 -13.05 43.49 50.25
C THR A 606 -14.20 44.50 50.26
N GLU A 607 -14.77 44.81 51.43
CA GLU A 607 -15.81 45.84 51.64
C GLU A 607 -15.45 47.25 51.11
N ALA A 608 -14.20 47.47 50.68
CA ALA A 608 -13.73 48.69 50.03
C ALA A 608 -14.12 48.77 48.54
N LEU A 609 -14.05 47.66 47.79
CA LEU A 609 -14.41 47.61 46.35
C LEU A 609 -15.91 47.84 46.13
N THR A 610 -16.76 47.41 47.07
CA THR A 610 -18.20 47.66 47.02
C THR A 610 -18.58 49.09 47.40
N LYS A 611 -17.74 49.81 48.17
CA LYS A 611 -17.96 51.23 48.51
C LYS A 611 -17.52 52.15 47.37
N GLU A 612 -16.34 51.94 46.78
CA GLU A 612 -15.87 52.72 45.63
C GLU A 612 -16.82 52.58 44.43
N GLN A 613 -17.29 51.37 44.13
CA GLN A 613 -18.28 51.16 43.05
C GLN A 613 -19.63 51.83 43.35
N ALA A 614 -20.06 51.85 44.61
CA ALA A 614 -21.30 52.52 45.00
C ALA A 614 -21.20 54.05 44.90
N GLU A 615 -20.02 54.64 45.14
CA GLU A 615 -19.73 56.06 44.94
C GLU A 615 -19.71 56.42 43.44
N ILE A 616 -19.03 55.62 42.61
CA ILE A 616 -19.02 55.76 41.13
C ILE A 616 -20.43 55.67 40.56
N ASP A 617 -21.24 54.71 41.02
CA ASP A 617 -22.64 54.58 40.61
C ASP A 617 -23.46 55.79 41.09
N GLN A 618 -23.22 56.31 42.29
CA GLN A 618 -23.91 57.48 42.79
C GLN A 618 -23.58 58.74 41.98
N ASP A 619 -22.32 58.94 41.61
CA ASP A 619 -21.86 60.04 40.76
C ASP A 619 -22.44 59.92 39.35
N ARG A 620 -22.44 58.72 38.76
CA ARG A 620 -23.10 58.45 37.47
C ARG A 620 -24.57 58.80 37.50
N ILE A 621 -25.31 58.33 38.51
CA ILE A 621 -26.76 58.55 38.61
C ILE A 621 -27.09 60.02 38.88
N THR A 622 -26.28 60.73 39.66
CA THR A 622 -26.43 62.18 39.91
C THR A 622 -26.10 62.97 38.62
N GLY A 623 -25.06 62.58 37.90
CA GLY A 623 -24.69 63.13 36.60
C GLY A 623 -25.79 62.92 35.56
N LEU A 624 -26.38 61.72 35.50
CA LEU A 624 -27.52 61.39 34.65
C LEU A 624 -28.72 62.28 34.98
N ALA A 625 -29.10 62.39 36.26
CA ALA A 625 -30.23 63.22 36.69
C ALA A 625 -30.01 64.71 36.36
N THR A 626 -28.80 65.22 36.55
CA THR A 626 -28.46 66.62 36.24
C THR A 626 -28.48 66.86 34.73
N THR A 627 -27.96 65.93 33.96
CA THR A 627 -27.91 66.01 32.48
C THR A 627 -29.31 65.91 31.88
N LEU A 628 -30.19 65.05 32.39
CA LEU A 628 -31.59 64.98 31.96
C LEU A 628 -32.43 66.20 32.39
N SER A 629 -31.96 67.01 33.35
CA SER A 629 -32.70 68.19 33.83
C SER A 629 -32.76 69.32 32.81
N THR A 630 -31.88 69.31 31.82
CA THR A 630 -31.83 70.29 30.72
C THR A 630 -32.86 69.97 29.63
N LEU A 631 -33.43 68.75 29.60
CA LEU A 631 -34.45 68.36 28.64
C LEU A 631 -35.76 69.15 28.82
N PRO A 632 -36.50 69.39 27.74
CA PRO A 632 -37.83 69.98 27.82
C PRO A 632 -38.79 69.13 28.67
N LYS A 633 -39.72 69.79 29.34
CA LYS A 633 -40.69 69.13 30.23
C LYS A 633 -41.48 67.99 29.55
N PRO A 634 -41.93 68.12 28.29
CA PRO A 634 -42.60 67.01 27.58
C PRO A 634 -41.74 65.74 27.44
N HIS A 635 -40.44 65.89 27.20
CA HIS A 635 -39.49 64.78 27.07
C HIS A 635 -39.32 64.06 28.42
N ILE A 636 -39.04 64.82 29.48
CA ILE A 636 -38.88 64.27 30.85
C ILE A 636 -40.17 63.58 31.32
N ALA A 637 -41.34 64.18 31.09
CA ALA A 637 -42.61 63.63 31.52
C ALA A 637 -42.97 62.34 30.77
N THR A 638 -42.68 62.29 29.46
CA THR A 638 -42.91 61.09 28.64
C THR A 638 -41.97 59.95 29.04
N LEU A 639 -40.70 60.27 29.30
CA LEU A 639 -39.72 59.32 29.82
C LEU A 639 -40.12 58.82 31.22
N ASP A 640 -40.54 59.69 32.15
CA ASP A 640 -41.03 59.28 33.48
C ASP A 640 -42.26 58.38 33.36
N ALA A 641 -43.18 58.65 32.44
CA ALA A 641 -44.38 57.83 32.23
C ALA A 641 -44.01 56.41 31.77
N ILE A 642 -43.11 56.27 30.79
CA ILE A 642 -42.64 54.97 30.28
C ILE A 642 -41.86 54.21 31.37
N VAL A 643 -40.91 54.88 32.04
CA VAL A 643 -40.10 54.27 33.10
C VAL A 643 -40.97 53.90 34.31
N ALA A 644 -41.97 54.71 34.67
CA ALA A 644 -42.94 54.41 35.72
C ALA A 644 -43.78 53.19 35.39
N HIS A 645 -44.19 53.05 34.12
CA HIS A 645 -44.92 51.90 33.63
C HIS A 645 -44.14 50.60 33.82
N PHE A 646 -42.92 50.54 33.27
CA PHE A 646 -42.08 49.36 33.41
C PHE A 646 -41.63 49.11 34.84
N HIS A 647 -41.35 50.15 35.63
CA HIS A 647 -41.00 49.99 37.04
C HIS A 647 -42.16 49.40 37.88
N ARG A 648 -43.43 49.70 37.53
CA ARG A 648 -44.59 49.03 38.13
C ARG A 648 -44.67 47.57 37.71
N LEU A 649 -44.51 47.28 36.42
CA LEU A 649 -44.51 45.91 35.92
C LEU A 649 -43.39 45.07 36.56
N ILE A 650 -42.16 45.58 36.62
CA ILE A 650 -41.02 44.93 37.29
C ILE A 650 -41.35 44.63 38.75
N LYS A 651 -42.00 45.54 39.48
CA LYS A 651 -42.44 45.27 40.86
C LYS A 651 -43.50 44.18 40.95
N ILE A 652 -44.45 44.13 40.02
CA ILE A 652 -45.45 43.06 39.95
C ILE A 652 -44.76 41.72 39.72
N LEU A 653 -43.80 41.67 38.78
CA LEU A 653 -43.03 40.46 38.48
C LEU A 653 -42.25 39.96 39.70
N LYS A 654 -41.61 40.86 40.47
CA LYS A 654 -40.89 40.51 41.71
C LYS A 654 -41.76 39.85 42.79
N MET A 655 -43.07 40.05 42.77
CA MET A 655 -44.01 39.44 43.71
C MET A 655 -44.40 37.99 43.32
N GLY A 656 -43.98 37.51 42.15
CA GLY A 656 -44.23 36.15 41.65
C GLY A 656 -43.27 35.09 42.23
N LYS A 657 -43.59 33.80 41.99
CA LYS A 657 -42.85 32.65 42.56
C LYS A 657 -41.39 32.55 42.08
N ASP A 658 -41.09 32.92 40.83
CA ASP A 658 -39.74 33.04 40.25
C ASP A 658 -39.39 34.52 39.97
N GLY A 659 -39.96 35.42 40.78
CA GLY A 659 -40.13 36.82 40.43
C GLY A 659 -38.86 37.64 40.27
N GLU A 660 -37.84 37.39 41.08
CA GLU A 660 -36.61 38.21 41.10
C GLU A 660 -35.72 37.94 39.87
N GLN A 661 -35.54 36.68 39.48
CA GLN A 661 -34.80 36.31 38.26
C GLN A 661 -35.54 36.81 37.01
N LEU A 662 -36.85 36.57 36.93
CA LEU A 662 -37.66 37.02 35.79
C LEU A 662 -37.70 38.54 35.67
N ALA A 663 -37.79 39.26 36.79
CA ALA A 663 -37.73 40.73 36.81
C ALA A 663 -36.38 41.26 36.33
N THR A 664 -35.27 40.61 36.69
CA THR A 664 -33.92 41.00 36.28
C THR A 664 -33.72 40.76 34.78
N GLN A 665 -34.08 39.56 34.29
CA GLN A 665 -34.07 39.23 32.86
C GLN A 665 -34.94 40.20 32.05
N PHE A 666 -36.15 40.51 32.55
CA PHE A 666 -37.04 41.47 31.90
C PHE A 666 -36.46 42.89 31.91
N THR A 667 -35.80 43.32 32.98
CA THR A 667 -35.16 44.65 33.07
C THR A 667 -34.06 44.80 32.03
N SER A 668 -33.23 43.77 31.83
CA SER A 668 -32.23 43.76 30.76
C SER A 668 -32.89 43.75 29.38
N ALA A 669 -33.82 42.82 29.13
CA ALA A 669 -34.49 42.68 27.84
C ALA A 669 -35.25 43.96 27.42
N ILE A 670 -36.00 44.58 28.33
CA ILE A 670 -36.74 45.81 28.02
C ILE A 670 -35.82 47.00 27.78
N SER A 671 -34.66 47.04 28.45
CA SER A 671 -33.64 48.06 28.23
C SER A 671 -33.03 47.94 26.83
N GLN A 672 -32.81 46.72 26.36
CA GLN A 672 -32.37 46.47 24.99
C GLN A 672 -33.43 46.90 23.96
N GLU A 673 -34.70 46.59 24.20
CA GLU A 673 -35.83 46.93 23.32
C GLU A 673 -36.07 48.45 23.21
N PHE A 674 -35.91 49.19 24.31
CA PHE A 674 -36.14 50.63 24.35
C PHE A 674 -34.89 51.47 24.08
N ALA A 675 -33.70 50.87 24.01
CA ALA A 675 -32.44 51.58 23.73
C ALA A 675 -32.56 52.49 22.50
N ASN A 676 -33.07 51.96 21.38
CA ASN A 676 -33.22 52.72 20.14
C ASN A 676 -34.40 53.71 20.16
N CYS A 677 -35.34 53.53 21.09
CA CYS A 677 -36.52 54.40 21.21
C CYS A 677 -36.20 55.69 21.97
N ILE A 678 -35.21 55.66 22.86
CA ILE A 678 -34.88 56.80 23.72
C ILE A 678 -33.78 57.70 23.17
N ILE A 679 -32.86 57.16 22.37
CA ILE A 679 -31.70 57.87 21.79
C ILE A 679 -31.60 57.62 20.28
N GLU A 680 -30.89 58.50 19.57
CA GLU A 680 -30.49 58.24 18.18
C GLU A 680 -29.21 57.41 18.20
N VAL A 681 -29.30 56.20 17.63
CA VAL A 681 -28.17 55.27 17.57
C VAL A 681 -27.23 55.65 16.44
N HIS A 682 -25.95 55.81 16.77
CA HIS A 682 -24.86 56.08 15.84
C HIS A 682 -23.92 54.87 15.76
N MET A 683 -23.46 54.54 14.55
CA MET A 683 -22.49 53.46 14.33
C MET A 683 -21.06 54.03 14.44
N PRO A 684 -20.10 53.33 15.08
CA PRO A 684 -20.09 51.90 15.42
C PRO A 684 -20.60 51.55 16.82
N ASP A 685 -20.87 52.53 17.69
CA ASP A 685 -21.20 52.34 19.11
C ASP A 685 -22.47 51.49 19.33
N GLY A 686 -23.39 51.49 18.36
CA GLY A 686 -24.61 50.70 18.43
C GLY A 686 -25.55 51.18 19.53
N ASN A 687 -26.31 50.26 20.13
CA ASN A 687 -27.35 50.58 21.10
C ASN A 687 -26.91 50.47 22.58
N ASP A 688 -25.61 50.26 22.84
CA ASP A 688 -25.05 50.05 24.18
C ASP A 688 -25.35 51.22 25.13
N LEU A 689 -25.12 52.45 24.69
CA LEU A 689 -25.40 53.64 25.50
C LEU A 689 -26.90 53.75 25.87
N GLY A 690 -27.79 53.47 24.91
CA GLY A 690 -29.23 53.48 25.15
C GLY A 690 -29.68 52.40 26.13
N TYR A 691 -29.08 51.20 26.04
CA TYR A 691 -29.29 50.12 27.00
C TYR A 691 -28.88 50.56 28.41
N LYS A 692 -27.66 51.07 28.58
CA LYS A 692 -27.10 51.50 29.87
C LYS A 692 -27.95 52.59 30.53
N ILE A 693 -28.34 53.61 29.76
CA ILE A 693 -29.19 54.70 30.25
C ILE A 693 -30.55 54.17 30.70
N PHE A 694 -31.24 53.38 29.86
CA PHE A 694 -32.57 52.88 30.21
C PHE A 694 -32.55 51.93 31.41
N TYR A 695 -31.52 51.10 31.51
CA TYR A 695 -31.30 50.19 32.62
C TYR A 695 -31.16 50.95 33.95
N ASP A 696 -30.31 51.99 33.99
CA ASP A 696 -30.15 52.85 35.16
C ASP A 696 -31.44 53.61 35.51
N LEU A 697 -32.20 54.08 34.52
CA LEU A 697 -33.49 54.74 34.74
C LEU A 697 -34.52 53.81 35.42
N LEU A 698 -34.55 52.53 35.05
CA LEU A 698 -35.46 51.54 35.66
C LEU A 698 -35.08 51.21 37.11
N LEU A 699 -33.79 51.02 37.37
CA LEU A 699 -33.26 50.69 38.70
C LEU A 699 -33.34 51.88 39.67
N HIS A 700 -32.94 53.07 39.22
CA HIS A 700 -32.77 54.25 40.06
C HIS A 700 -33.88 55.29 39.90
N ARG A 701 -35.05 54.91 39.34
CA ARG A 701 -36.19 55.80 39.06
C ARG A 701 -36.49 56.82 40.17
N LYS A 702 -36.59 56.37 41.43
CA LYS A 702 -36.94 57.24 42.57
C LYS A 702 -35.89 58.34 42.80
N LYS A 703 -34.61 58.02 42.63
CA LYS A 703 -33.49 58.96 42.78
C LYS A 703 -33.51 59.95 41.62
N VAL A 704 -33.42 59.45 40.38
CA VAL A 704 -33.36 60.28 39.17
C VAL A 704 -34.56 61.21 39.03
N PHE A 705 -35.78 60.67 38.98
CA PHE A 705 -36.99 61.49 38.79
C PHE A 705 -37.41 62.28 40.04
N GLY A 706 -36.96 61.87 41.23
CA GLY A 706 -37.13 62.65 42.46
C GLY A 706 -36.30 63.93 42.44
N GLU A 707 -35.05 63.84 41.97
CA GLU A 707 -34.17 64.98 41.81
C GLU A 707 -34.60 65.92 40.69
N LEU A 708 -35.03 65.38 39.54
CA LEU A 708 -35.60 66.15 38.44
C LEU A 708 -36.83 66.97 38.88
N LYS A 709 -37.73 66.39 39.69
CA LYS A 709 -38.89 67.11 40.27
C LYS A 709 -38.47 68.20 41.24
N ARG A 710 -37.44 67.95 42.08
CA ARG A 710 -36.88 68.92 43.03
C ARG A 710 -36.23 70.10 42.33
N GLN A 711 -35.43 69.85 41.27
CA GLN A 711 -34.78 70.88 40.47
C GLN A 711 -35.79 71.70 39.65
N GLY A 712 -36.81 71.07 39.05
CA GLY A 712 -37.88 71.79 38.35
C GLY A 712 -38.69 72.72 39.26
N THR A 713 -38.89 72.33 40.53
CA THR A 713 -39.54 73.18 41.54
C THR A 713 -38.64 74.35 41.99
N ARG A 714 -37.31 74.14 42.00
CA ARG A 714 -36.29 75.14 42.34
C ARG A 714 -36.15 76.19 41.23
N ASN A 715 -36.13 75.78 39.96
CA ASN A 715 -36.12 76.70 38.81
C ASN A 715 -37.40 77.54 38.72
N LYS A 716 -38.56 76.96 39.07
CA LYS A 716 -39.84 77.71 39.13
C LYS A 716 -39.88 78.75 40.26
N LYS A 717 -39.18 78.50 41.37
CA LYS A 717 -39.03 79.48 42.48
C LYS A 717 -38.10 80.63 42.12
N VAL A 718 -36.99 80.34 41.42
CA VAL A 718 -36.01 81.35 40.97
C VAL A 718 -36.61 82.26 39.88
N SER A 719 -37.42 81.72 38.95
CA SER A 719 -38.11 82.54 37.95
C SER A 719 -39.25 83.38 38.54
N SER A 720 -39.95 82.91 39.57
CA SER A 720 -40.97 83.69 40.28
C SER A 720 -40.41 84.76 41.22
N SER A 721 -39.12 84.71 41.58
CA SER A 721 -38.44 85.74 42.37
C SER A 721 -37.72 86.80 41.52
N ALA A 722 -37.71 86.63 40.19
CA ALA A 722 -37.09 87.54 39.22
C ALA A 722 -38.11 88.31 38.37
N THR A 723 -39.40 88.20 38.71
CA THR A 723 -40.50 89.09 38.32
C THR A 723 -41.00 89.81 39.56
#